data_AF-A0A971QVI3-F1
#
_entry.id   AF-A0A971QVI3-F1
#
_cell.length_a   1.000
_cell.length_b   1.000
_cell.length_c   1.000
_cell.angle_alpha   90.00
_cell.angle_beta   90.00
_cell.angle_gamma   90.00
#
_symmetry.space_group_name_H-M   'P 1'
#
loop_
_entity.id
_entity.type
_entity.pdbx_description
1 polymer ?
#
loop_
_entity_poly.entity_id
_entity_poly.type
_entity_poly.pdbx_seq_one_letter_code
_entity_poly.pdbx_strand_id
1 'polypeptide(L)'
;MRNKTGFTLIEIMVSLVLVGIIASIAGTSVLMGMKGYVTSRENNVLTQKAQLALNRIHREFIELSEVQDGKERCLIYQGPYGRRALKWFENDKTIRLFTNADAISCDALSSGDTLVDGVQSLSIQYFSNASGPWTTAQDIRSLCALTVQIRMMRPDMADGILFSTTVSPRNNGNAGGAAIPTPDNKPPEYASKYCFVATAAWGDGHHPMVELLREFRDDVLLKAEPGISLVRLYYRVGPTLAAAIENKPLACLAVRVMMIPLAGVALLALHSPLLIPLALILSWWIARSIPAQRKGRFRSRLSRLTGERGAILLTLIAVMVVFSALSAVMITMFGSTSLGQAMGSNVMRAYYLAESGFRYAASTYINAADETTRENLMLAMHNQEYTLADNEGKFRILVYPYYARLTELSNGDELTAKVSGGFPVPEGDFVSDSWVKVQRPDGVVTYNQISQVSPQEPNTLRFCRSNAAGSPLWDTGYETGSLITPVCLPDRNVNNRKLIINQDGRYDLAYKEGTGALAFPERNGVFSVRFEGEPTPRMLSYRHRNRDTRRFEGISDTGGRSLPNGPMVEPGSSAPYKNFIELAKFVRLESTGILGAGAAEVSRKITYEIPLGYMTAAAPKTEMKEQFGSSLANWFTGSEISHIGTQAIEGGALRVTSPQTTNVSPTSSCLLFRENQIALNWEKAFSSSGAQENFETEWKRAGRYLSYDVQAKLKLDSTNQTYAGGLSFRLDEAGNSLGLTILSSVPGFYTTDGCDKDGIPNGMTTVTAIIQYNPYLVLWMKEAARTEKSVVIVPSPHLDPASADLNDPPPTGTGTNAILIGPCSFWETGNRVQFTNVEGSLPQGISSSVDYFIRVVTYDNKKYLYLFDTYKQAMGLAATRWEGLRDMKTDGSGTSNMVAQDPLWTELLRKNLNASPYSSDVYRILKTEGNQYIHFREWTTLMVRIIEAPSVSFINGGGAGLEIVSGNVVYQTQEDTAGGTVTAIALVRSDPVYWNRFDQQPTEWNWEAGTAAGVLMLEILKDGETIRPYTFASGKKIFVGNPPSGTWVATAGIPSTVTDEGVTMRNRDNWIQVFVGDKDGPANPNDNPLDINRGLSPRDQIFWSPDRVGYPGITTTSNDRFSLVKMGDSRNLCFARRFLSRQNAGDRGDFIRLGKPLYDGSAFFSTPASGSDFSRSRPEVGLHSYGPADSMTNFYFDDFAVRFGPVSGVRAGFLMPVQR
;
A
#
# COMPACT_ATOMS: atom_id res chain seq x y z
N MET A 1 -77.88 30.83 -65.77
CA MET A 1 -77.61 29.37 -65.63
C MET A 1 -76.76 28.96 -66.82
N ARG A 2 -75.45 28.74 -66.64
CA ARG A 2 -74.77 27.47 -66.27
C ARG A 2 -74.31 26.71 -67.53
N ASN A 3 -73.04 26.89 -67.89
CA ASN A 3 -72.30 25.89 -68.67
C ASN A 3 -71.61 24.95 -67.68
N LYS A 4 -72.04 23.68 -67.66
CA LYS A 4 -71.38 22.58 -66.97
C LYS A 4 -70.25 22.07 -67.87
N THR A 5 -69.00 22.17 -67.44
CA THR A 5 -67.89 21.40 -68.02
C THR A 5 -67.80 20.06 -67.26
N GLY A 6 -67.89 18.96 -68.00
CA GLY A 6 -67.69 17.61 -67.45
C GLY A 6 -66.24 17.33 -67.10
N PHE A 7 -66.02 16.36 -66.21
CA PHE A 7 -64.71 15.84 -65.80
C PHE A 7 -63.92 15.30 -67.00
N THR A 8 -62.61 15.57 -67.05
CA THR A 8 -61.75 14.96 -68.07
C THR A 8 -61.35 13.55 -67.64
N LEU A 9 -61.45 12.58 -68.54
CA LEU A 9 -61.07 11.16 -68.32
C LEU A 9 -59.64 11.04 -67.75
N ILE A 10 -58.75 11.94 -68.18
CA ILE A 10 -57.35 12.04 -67.75
C ILE A 10 -57.25 12.33 -66.23
N GLU A 11 -58.12 13.16 -65.68
CA GLU A 11 -58.07 13.54 -64.26
C GLU A 11 -58.50 12.37 -63.35
N ILE A 12 -59.49 11.58 -63.82
CA ILE A 12 -59.92 10.34 -63.16
C ILE A 12 -58.82 9.28 -63.26
N MET A 13 -58.19 9.12 -64.42
CA MET A 13 -57.09 8.17 -64.62
C MET A 13 -55.87 8.52 -63.76
N VAL A 14 -55.44 9.78 -63.75
CA VAL A 14 -54.31 10.24 -62.92
C VAL A 14 -54.62 10.06 -61.44
N SER A 15 -55.85 10.38 -61.00
CA SER A 15 -56.25 10.18 -59.60
C SER A 15 -56.25 8.71 -59.20
N LEU A 16 -56.74 7.80 -60.05
CA LEU A 16 -56.71 6.36 -59.78
C LEU A 16 -55.30 5.81 -59.74
N VAL A 17 -54.41 6.26 -60.63
CA VAL A 17 -53.00 5.86 -60.63
C VAL A 17 -52.29 6.37 -59.37
N LEU A 18 -52.55 7.63 -58.96
CA LEU A 18 -51.96 8.19 -57.74
C LEU A 18 -52.44 7.45 -56.49
N VAL A 19 -53.73 7.11 -56.42
CA VAL A 19 -54.29 6.30 -55.33
C VAL A 19 -53.69 4.90 -55.33
N GLY A 20 -53.51 4.26 -56.49
CA GLY A 20 -52.85 2.95 -56.61
C GLY A 20 -51.39 2.96 -56.15
N ILE A 21 -50.63 3.98 -56.54
CA ILE A 21 -49.23 4.17 -56.11
C ILE A 21 -49.17 4.40 -54.59
N ILE A 22 -50.00 5.30 -54.06
CA ILE A 22 -50.05 5.58 -52.61
C ILE A 22 -50.48 4.34 -51.83
N ALA A 23 -51.49 3.60 -52.29
CA ALA A 23 -51.94 2.37 -51.65
C ALA A 23 -50.84 1.29 -51.66
N SER A 24 -50.06 1.19 -52.75
CA SER A 24 -48.92 0.27 -52.81
C SER A 24 -47.80 0.66 -51.85
N ILE A 25 -47.44 1.94 -51.79
CA ILE A 25 -46.41 2.46 -50.87
C ILE A 25 -46.87 2.34 -49.42
N ALA A 26 -48.13 2.64 -49.13
CA ALA A 26 -48.71 2.47 -47.80
C ALA A 26 -48.75 1.00 -47.39
N GLY A 27 -49.15 0.09 -48.29
CA GLY A 27 -49.19 -1.34 -48.05
C GLY A 27 -47.81 -1.94 -47.75
N THR A 28 -46.79 -1.57 -48.53
CA THR A 28 -45.40 -2.03 -48.29
C THR A 28 -44.79 -1.40 -47.04
N SER A 29 -45.08 -0.13 -46.75
CA SER A 29 -44.62 0.55 -45.53
C SER A 29 -45.20 -0.08 -44.26
N VAL A 30 -46.48 -0.48 -44.30
CA VAL A 30 -47.12 -1.20 -43.19
C VAL A 30 -46.50 -2.59 -43.02
N LEU A 31 -46.27 -3.34 -44.10
CA LEU A 31 -45.63 -4.66 -44.01
C LEU A 31 -44.18 -4.57 -43.49
N MET A 32 -43.40 -3.59 -43.94
CA MET A 32 -42.05 -3.34 -43.41
C MET A 32 -42.07 -2.88 -41.96
N GLY A 33 -43.02 -2.01 -41.59
CA GLY A 33 -43.22 -1.57 -40.20
C GLY A 33 -43.65 -2.71 -39.27
N MET A 34 -44.54 -3.59 -39.73
CA MET A 34 -44.97 -4.78 -38.99
C MET A 34 -43.85 -5.80 -38.84
N LYS A 35 -43.10 -6.10 -39.92
CA LYS A 35 -41.92 -6.96 -39.84
C LYS A 35 -40.87 -6.36 -38.90
N GLY A 36 -40.55 -5.08 -39.05
CA GLY A 36 -39.62 -4.39 -38.17
C GLY A 36 -40.07 -4.37 -36.70
N TYR A 37 -41.37 -4.24 -36.43
CA TYR A 37 -41.92 -4.32 -35.08
C TYR A 37 -41.83 -5.73 -34.50
N VAL A 38 -42.20 -6.76 -35.26
CA VAL A 38 -42.12 -8.17 -34.79
C VAL A 38 -40.66 -8.54 -34.53
N THR A 39 -39.76 -8.21 -35.44
CA THR A 39 -38.30 -8.38 -35.27
C THR A 39 -37.78 -7.63 -34.06
N SER A 40 -38.15 -6.36 -33.88
CA SER A 40 -37.73 -5.57 -32.71
C SER A 40 -38.32 -6.12 -31.41
N ARG A 41 -39.56 -6.60 -31.41
CA ARG A 41 -40.20 -7.22 -30.24
C ARG A 41 -39.51 -8.53 -29.88
N GLU A 42 -39.24 -9.39 -30.85
CA GLU A 42 -38.52 -10.66 -30.65
C GLU A 42 -37.09 -10.42 -30.18
N ASN A 43 -36.37 -9.46 -30.76
CA ASN A 43 -35.03 -9.05 -30.33
C ASN A 43 -35.04 -8.50 -28.90
N ASN A 44 -36.05 -7.71 -28.53
CA ASN A 44 -36.23 -7.21 -27.17
C ASN A 44 -36.47 -8.35 -26.18
N VAL A 45 -37.32 -9.32 -26.51
CA VAL A 45 -37.57 -10.50 -25.65
C VAL A 45 -36.32 -11.36 -25.51
N LEU A 46 -35.61 -11.63 -26.61
CA LEU A 46 -34.35 -12.40 -26.59
C LEU A 46 -33.27 -11.68 -25.79
N THR A 47 -33.11 -10.36 -25.98
CA THR A 47 -32.16 -9.54 -25.25
C THR A 47 -32.50 -9.50 -23.76
N GLN A 48 -33.78 -9.33 -23.40
CA GLN A 48 -34.22 -9.36 -22.00
C GLN A 48 -33.95 -10.72 -21.35
N LYS A 49 -34.27 -11.82 -22.04
CA LYS A 49 -33.98 -13.18 -21.56
C LYS A 49 -32.47 -13.40 -21.34
N ALA A 50 -31.65 -13.02 -22.33
CA ALA A 50 -30.20 -13.18 -22.25
C ALA A 50 -29.58 -12.29 -21.15
N GLN A 51 -30.01 -11.03 -21.04
CA GLN A 51 -29.53 -10.11 -20.01
C GLN A 51 -29.94 -10.55 -18.60
N LEU A 52 -31.18 -11.03 -18.42
CA LEU A 52 -31.62 -11.56 -17.12
C LEU A 52 -30.77 -12.79 -16.72
N ALA A 53 -30.53 -13.71 -17.66
CA ALA A 53 -29.71 -14.88 -17.44
C ALA A 53 -28.25 -14.51 -17.12
N LEU A 54 -27.63 -13.62 -17.91
CA LEU A 54 -26.26 -13.15 -17.69
C LEU A 54 -26.11 -12.37 -16.40
N ASN A 55 -27.08 -11.53 -16.03
CA ASN A 55 -27.07 -10.83 -14.73
C ASN A 55 -27.17 -11.83 -13.58
N ARG A 56 -27.99 -12.88 -13.72
CA ARG A 56 -28.05 -13.94 -12.71
C ARG A 56 -26.74 -14.71 -12.62
N ILE A 57 -26.14 -15.11 -13.75
CA ILE A 57 -24.84 -15.80 -13.78
C ILE A 57 -23.73 -14.93 -13.20
N HIS A 58 -23.67 -13.65 -13.60
CA HIS A 58 -22.74 -12.68 -13.06
C HIS A 58 -22.85 -12.60 -11.54
N ARG A 59 -24.08 -12.56 -11.01
CA ARG A 59 -24.32 -12.55 -9.56
C ARG A 59 -23.88 -13.85 -8.88
N GLU A 60 -24.12 -14.99 -9.48
CA GLU A 60 -23.69 -16.28 -8.92
C GLU A 60 -22.17 -16.42 -8.90
N PHE A 61 -21.49 -15.95 -9.95
CA PHE A 61 -20.06 -16.14 -10.13
C PHE A 61 -19.23 -15.08 -9.39
N ILE A 62 -19.74 -13.85 -9.20
CA ILE A 62 -18.99 -12.82 -8.45
C ILE A 62 -18.75 -13.23 -6.99
N GLU A 63 -19.71 -13.97 -6.41
CA GLU A 63 -19.66 -14.50 -5.05
C GLU A 63 -19.00 -15.87 -4.95
N LEU A 64 -18.56 -16.46 -6.08
CA LEU A 64 -17.95 -17.78 -6.07
C LEU A 64 -16.68 -17.74 -5.23
N SER A 65 -16.54 -18.75 -4.39
CA SER A 65 -15.41 -18.90 -3.49
C SER A 65 -14.50 -20.06 -3.91
N GLU A 66 -15.06 -21.08 -4.54
CA GLU A 66 -14.34 -22.28 -5.00
C GLU A 66 -14.98 -22.84 -6.26
N VAL A 67 -14.20 -23.55 -7.06
CA VAL A 67 -14.66 -24.29 -8.24
C VAL A 67 -14.29 -25.76 -8.05
N GLN A 68 -15.29 -26.63 -8.00
CA GLN A 68 -15.13 -28.07 -7.81
C GLN A 68 -14.83 -28.78 -9.13
N ASP A 69 -15.56 -28.43 -10.19
CA ASP A 69 -15.36 -28.95 -11.55
C ASP A 69 -15.69 -27.81 -12.54
N GLY A 70 -14.77 -27.52 -13.45
CA GLY A 70 -14.85 -26.39 -14.38
C GLY A 70 -14.60 -26.86 -15.80
N LYS A 71 -15.64 -26.86 -16.62
CA LYS A 71 -15.62 -27.21 -18.04
C LYS A 71 -16.14 -26.04 -18.89
N GLU A 72 -16.01 -26.14 -20.21
CA GLU A 72 -16.47 -25.09 -21.13
C GLU A 72 -18.00 -24.87 -21.05
N ARG A 73 -18.79 -25.94 -20.86
CA ARG A 73 -20.27 -25.89 -20.89
C ARG A 73 -20.91 -26.11 -19.52
N CYS A 74 -20.10 -26.22 -18.48
CA CYS A 74 -20.57 -26.51 -17.13
C CYS A 74 -19.58 -26.04 -16.07
N LEU A 75 -20.11 -25.55 -14.95
CA LEU A 75 -19.35 -25.14 -13.79
C LEU A 75 -20.04 -25.61 -12.51
N ILE A 76 -19.32 -26.33 -11.65
CA ILE A 76 -19.72 -26.61 -10.27
C ILE A 76 -18.88 -25.74 -9.35
N TYR A 77 -19.53 -24.89 -8.56
CA TYR A 77 -18.87 -23.88 -7.75
C TYR A 77 -19.48 -23.83 -6.34
N GLN A 78 -18.67 -23.37 -5.37
CA GLN A 78 -19.10 -23.11 -4.01
C GLN A 78 -19.41 -21.63 -3.85
N GLY A 79 -20.67 -21.31 -3.58
CA GLY A 79 -21.12 -19.95 -3.27
C GLY A 79 -21.49 -19.78 -1.80
N PRO A 80 -21.97 -18.58 -1.42
CA PRO A 80 -22.43 -18.28 -0.06
C PRO A 80 -23.67 -19.08 0.39
N TYR A 81 -24.33 -19.76 -0.54
CA TYR A 81 -25.55 -20.54 -0.32
C TYR A 81 -25.32 -22.06 -0.49
N GLY A 82 -24.07 -22.52 -0.44
CA GLY A 82 -23.72 -23.93 -0.64
C GLY A 82 -23.16 -24.22 -2.03
N ARG A 83 -23.08 -25.51 -2.37
CA ARG A 83 -22.58 -25.97 -3.67
C ARG A 83 -23.66 -25.81 -4.73
N ARG A 84 -23.30 -25.14 -5.82
CA ARG A 84 -24.19 -24.86 -6.95
C ARG A 84 -23.55 -25.29 -8.25
N ALA A 85 -24.37 -25.43 -9.28
CA ALA A 85 -23.87 -25.74 -10.61
C ALA A 85 -24.63 -24.98 -11.69
N LEU A 86 -23.95 -24.70 -12.79
CA LEU A 86 -24.52 -24.20 -14.03
C LEU A 86 -24.15 -25.19 -15.13
N LYS A 87 -25.12 -25.66 -15.92
CA LYS A 87 -24.86 -26.56 -17.05
C LYS A 87 -25.78 -26.24 -18.22
N TRP A 88 -25.22 -26.29 -19.43
CA TRP A 88 -26.01 -26.27 -20.67
C TRP A 88 -26.39 -27.68 -21.11
N PHE A 89 -27.68 -27.87 -21.41
CA PHE A 89 -28.23 -29.11 -21.92
C PHE A 89 -28.47 -28.97 -23.42
N GLU A 90 -27.64 -29.64 -24.22
CA GLU A 90 -27.62 -29.53 -25.69
C GLU A 90 -28.94 -30.00 -26.32
N ASN A 91 -29.50 -31.12 -25.86
CA ASN A 91 -30.77 -31.68 -26.36
C ASN A 91 -31.96 -30.74 -26.10
N ASP A 92 -32.01 -30.16 -24.90
CA ASP A 92 -33.12 -29.31 -24.47
C ASP A 92 -32.90 -27.84 -24.84
N LYS A 93 -31.69 -27.48 -25.30
CA LYS A 93 -31.28 -26.11 -25.63
C LYS A 93 -31.54 -25.13 -24.48
N THR A 94 -31.33 -25.58 -23.25
CA THR A 94 -31.55 -24.80 -22.02
C THR A 94 -30.28 -24.71 -21.19
N ILE A 95 -30.07 -23.56 -20.54
CA ILE A 95 -29.11 -23.44 -19.44
C ILE A 95 -29.87 -23.64 -18.14
N ARG A 96 -29.38 -24.55 -17.29
CA ARG A 96 -29.99 -24.84 -15.98
C ARG A 96 -29.06 -24.46 -14.84
N LEU A 97 -29.65 -23.93 -13.77
CA LEU A 97 -29.00 -23.60 -12.51
C LEU A 97 -29.42 -24.63 -11.46
N PHE A 98 -28.44 -25.12 -10.69
CA PHE A 98 -28.63 -26.09 -9.62
C PHE A 98 -28.35 -25.37 -8.31
N THR A 99 -29.37 -25.23 -7.48
CA THR A 99 -29.29 -24.48 -6.22
C THR A 99 -28.66 -25.28 -5.08
N ASN A 100 -28.70 -26.62 -5.16
CA ASN A 100 -28.01 -27.58 -4.29
C ASN A 100 -27.47 -28.73 -5.15
N ALA A 101 -26.21 -28.65 -5.57
CA ALA A 101 -25.58 -29.68 -6.40
C ALA A 101 -24.84 -30.69 -5.52
N ASP A 102 -25.39 -31.89 -5.32
CA ASP A 102 -24.69 -32.98 -4.61
C ASP A 102 -23.55 -33.58 -5.45
N ALA A 103 -23.68 -33.48 -6.78
CA ALA A 103 -22.69 -33.96 -7.72
C ALA A 103 -21.36 -33.18 -7.61
N ILE A 104 -20.26 -33.92 -7.69
CA ILE A 104 -18.90 -33.38 -7.69
C ILE A 104 -18.30 -33.23 -9.10
N SER A 105 -18.99 -33.74 -10.13
CA SER A 105 -18.58 -33.59 -11.53
C SER A 105 -19.74 -33.18 -12.43
N CYS A 106 -19.42 -32.34 -13.40
CA CYS A 106 -20.33 -31.81 -14.41
C CYS A 106 -21.07 -32.89 -15.21
N ASP A 107 -20.47 -34.08 -15.36
CA ASP A 107 -21.04 -35.19 -16.14
C ASP A 107 -22.23 -35.84 -15.40
N ALA A 108 -22.22 -35.81 -14.07
CA ALA A 108 -23.25 -36.41 -13.22
C ALA A 108 -24.52 -35.54 -13.04
N LEU A 109 -24.53 -34.31 -13.56
CA LEU A 109 -25.67 -33.39 -13.44
C LEU A 109 -26.78 -33.73 -14.45
N SER A 110 -27.98 -34.06 -13.95
CA SER A 110 -29.14 -34.48 -14.76
C SER A 110 -30.41 -33.62 -14.61
N SER A 111 -30.67 -33.01 -13.44
CA SER A 111 -31.91 -32.26 -13.16
C SER A 111 -31.66 -30.94 -12.39
N GLY A 112 -32.07 -29.80 -12.95
CA GLY A 112 -31.94 -28.47 -12.34
C GLY A 112 -32.95 -27.47 -12.91
N ASP A 113 -33.01 -26.26 -12.36
CA ASP A 113 -34.00 -25.24 -12.74
C ASP A 113 -33.60 -24.53 -14.05
N THR A 114 -34.54 -24.38 -14.99
CA THR A 114 -34.27 -23.65 -16.24
C THR A 114 -34.02 -22.17 -15.97
N LEU A 115 -32.80 -21.71 -16.24
CA LEU A 115 -32.42 -20.30 -16.14
C LEU A 115 -32.81 -19.54 -17.41
N VAL A 116 -32.52 -20.13 -18.58
CA VAL A 116 -32.87 -19.57 -19.89
C VAL A 116 -33.03 -20.67 -20.93
N ASP A 117 -34.02 -20.48 -21.81
CA ASP A 117 -34.36 -21.34 -22.93
C ASP A 117 -33.89 -20.76 -24.27
N GLY A 118 -33.92 -21.57 -25.32
CA GLY A 118 -33.58 -21.10 -26.67
C GLY A 118 -32.08 -20.84 -26.87
N VAL A 119 -31.21 -21.55 -26.15
CA VAL A 119 -29.75 -21.35 -26.19
C VAL A 119 -29.12 -22.29 -27.22
N GLN A 120 -28.39 -21.72 -28.17
CA GLN A 120 -27.63 -22.44 -29.19
C GLN A 120 -26.30 -22.98 -28.64
N SER A 121 -25.61 -22.21 -27.80
CA SER A 121 -24.36 -22.63 -27.15
C SER A 121 -24.07 -21.82 -25.89
N LEU A 122 -23.40 -22.47 -24.92
CA LEU A 122 -22.78 -21.84 -23.75
C LEU A 122 -21.26 -22.09 -23.79
N SER A 123 -20.45 -21.05 -23.55
CA SER A 123 -19.00 -21.19 -23.34
C SER A 123 -18.57 -20.41 -22.10
N ILE A 124 -17.83 -21.07 -21.21
CA ILE A 124 -17.25 -20.52 -19.99
C ILE A 124 -15.74 -20.65 -20.11
N GLN A 125 -15.05 -19.51 -20.12
CA GLN A 125 -13.59 -19.43 -20.20
C GLN A 125 -13.01 -18.96 -18.85
N TYR A 126 -11.95 -19.62 -18.39
CA TYR A 126 -11.31 -19.36 -17.10
C TYR A 126 -9.94 -18.74 -17.29
N PHE A 127 -9.67 -17.62 -16.64
CA PHE A 127 -8.42 -16.88 -16.76
C PHE A 127 -7.60 -16.98 -15.48
N SER A 128 -6.30 -17.25 -15.61
CA SER A 128 -5.37 -17.23 -14.48
C SER A 128 -4.48 -15.97 -14.50
N ASN A 129 -3.88 -15.64 -13.37
CA ASN A 129 -2.80 -14.65 -13.29
C ASN A 129 -1.45 -15.18 -13.85
N ALA A 130 -1.37 -16.45 -14.23
CA ALA A 130 -0.24 -17.07 -14.90
C ALA A 130 -0.45 -17.10 -16.43
N SER A 131 0.59 -17.43 -17.19
CA SER A 131 0.49 -17.60 -18.64
C SER A 131 -0.35 -18.84 -18.98
N GLY A 132 -1.67 -18.67 -19.18
CA GLY A 132 -2.59 -19.74 -19.61
C GLY A 132 -3.98 -19.70 -18.96
N PRO A 133 -4.94 -20.51 -19.46
CA PRO A 133 -6.25 -20.65 -18.86
C PRO A 133 -6.16 -21.30 -17.47
N TRP A 134 -6.99 -20.86 -16.54
CA TRP A 134 -7.05 -21.44 -15.21
C TRP A 134 -7.69 -22.84 -15.26
N THR A 135 -7.16 -23.79 -14.47
CA THR A 135 -7.70 -25.15 -14.34
C THR A 135 -7.96 -25.50 -12.88
N THR A 136 -8.86 -26.45 -12.61
CA THR A 136 -9.19 -26.90 -11.25
C THR A 136 -8.03 -27.55 -10.50
N ALA A 137 -6.93 -27.88 -11.19
CA ALA A 137 -5.68 -28.35 -10.57
C ALA A 137 -4.84 -27.22 -9.94
N GLN A 138 -5.14 -25.95 -10.26
CA GLN A 138 -4.43 -24.78 -9.75
C GLN A 138 -5.16 -24.17 -8.55
N ASP A 139 -4.43 -23.45 -7.69
CA ASP A 139 -5.04 -22.73 -6.56
C ASP A 139 -6.12 -21.76 -7.07
N ILE A 140 -7.30 -21.78 -6.44
CA ILE A 140 -8.43 -20.91 -6.78
C ILE A 140 -8.08 -19.41 -6.67
N ARG A 141 -7.07 -19.04 -5.86
CA ARG A 141 -6.56 -17.67 -5.75
C ARG A 141 -5.89 -17.17 -7.04
N SER A 142 -5.46 -18.08 -7.92
CA SER A 142 -4.91 -17.73 -9.24
C SER A 142 -5.97 -17.43 -10.29
N LEU A 143 -7.25 -17.79 -10.06
CA LEU A 143 -8.37 -17.45 -10.94
C LEU A 143 -8.64 -15.94 -10.87
N CYS A 144 -8.48 -15.23 -11.98
CA CYS A 144 -8.65 -13.77 -12.03
C CYS A 144 -10.00 -13.35 -12.64
N ALA A 145 -10.50 -14.09 -13.63
CA ALA A 145 -11.76 -13.82 -14.30
C ALA A 145 -12.38 -15.08 -14.91
N LEU A 146 -13.70 -15.04 -15.12
CA LEU A 146 -14.46 -15.97 -15.93
C LEU A 146 -15.22 -15.19 -16.98
N THR A 147 -15.15 -15.60 -18.24
CA THR A 147 -15.98 -15.03 -19.31
C THR A 147 -17.05 -16.04 -19.70
N VAL A 148 -18.31 -15.64 -19.60
CA VAL A 148 -19.47 -16.45 -19.95
C VAL A 148 -20.10 -15.90 -21.22
N GLN A 149 -20.20 -16.75 -22.24
CA GLN A 149 -20.78 -16.45 -23.54
C GLN A 149 -22.01 -17.33 -23.77
N ILE A 150 -23.14 -16.69 -24.06
CA ILE A 150 -24.41 -17.33 -24.39
C ILE A 150 -24.80 -16.92 -25.81
N ARG A 151 -25.02 -17.90 -26.68
CA ARG A 151 -25.56 -17.66 -28.02
C ARG A 151 -27.04 -18.02 -28.03
N MET A 152 -27.91 -17.03 -28.22
CA MET A 152 -29.36 -17.22 -28.29
C MET A 152 -29.77 -17.60 -29.72
N MET A 153 -30.62 -18.61 -29.86
CA MET A 153 -31.17 -19.00 -31.14
C MET A 153 -32.07 -17.93 -31.71
N ARG A 154 -31.96 -17.71 -33.02
CA ARG A 154 -32.83 -16.83 -33.78
C ARG A 154 -33.31 -17.55 -35.05
N PRO A 155 -34.62 -17.65 -35.33
CA PRO A 155 -35.12 -18.44 -36.47
C PRO A 155 -34.65 -17.95 -37.85
N ASP A 156 -34.34 -16.66 -37.97
CA ASP A 156 -33.91 -15.96 -39.19
C ASP A 156 -32.39 -15.87 -39.34
N MET A 157 -31.60 -16.31 -38.34
CA MET A 157 -30.15 -16.17 -38.33
C MET A 157 -29.49 -17.48 -37.90
N ALA A 158 -28.77 -18.13 -38.82
CA ALA A 158 -28.12 -19.43 -38.58
C ALA A 158 -27.15 -19.40 -37.39
N ASP A 159 -26.46 -18.27 -37.20
CA ASP A 159 -25.49 -18.07 -36.13
C ASP A 159 -26.08 -17.52 -34.83
N GLY A 160 -27.39 -17.20 -34.76
CA GLY A 160 -27.98 -16.62 -33.55
C GLY A 160 -27.34 -15.31 -33.08
N ILE A 161 -27.63 -14.89 -31.84
CA ILE A 161 -27.10 -13.65 -31.24
C ILE A 161 -26.22 -13.99 -30.04
N LEU A 162 -24.97 -13.51 -30.06
CA LEU A 162 -24.00 -13.71 -28.97
C LEU A 162 -24.15 -12.63 -27.89
N PHE A 163 -24.27 -13.07 -26.64
CA PHE A 163 -24.18 -12.22 -25.46
C PHE A 163 -23.04 -12.72 -24.58
N SER A 164 -22.30 -11.80 -23.97
CA SER A 164 -21.14 -12.14 -23.13
C SER A 164 -21.13 -11.30 -21.86
N THR A 165 -20.65 -11.89 -20.77
CA THR A 165 -20.30 -11.16 -19.53
C THR A 165 -18.99 -11.69 -18.98
N THR A 166 -18.20 -10.82 -18.37
CA THR A 166 -16.97 -11.20 -17.67
C THR A 166 -17.17 -10.94 -16.18
N VAL A 167 -16.81 -11.92 -15.37
CA VAL A 167 -16.99 -11.92 -13.92
C VAL A 167 -15.63 -12.11 -13.27
N SER A 168 -15.25 -11.22 -12.37
CA SER A 168 -14.09 -11.41 -11.51
C SER A 168 -14.56 -11.87 -10.13
N PRO A 169 -14.25 -13.10 -9.71
CA PRO A 169 -14.61 -13.61 -8.39
C PRO A 169 -14.02 -12.74 -7.27
N ARG A 170 -14.82 -12.45 -6.25
CA ARG A 170 -14.35 -11.66 -5.09
C ARG A 170 -14.00 -12.51 -3.88
N ASN A 171 -14.62 -13.68 -3.77
CA ASN A 171 -14.53 -14.53 -2.59
C ASN A 171 -13.51 -15.68 -2.75
N ASN A 172 -12.72 -15.69 -3.83
CA ASN A 172 -11.69 -16.71 -4.07
C ASN A 172 -10.34 -16.40 -3.42
N GLY A 173 -10.24 -15.30 -2.66
CA GLY A 173 -9.01 -14.92 -1.96
C GLY A 173 -7.91 -14.36 -2.87
N ASN A 174 -8.23 -14.00 -4.13
CA ASN A 174 -7.33 -13.26 -4.99
C ASN A 174 -7.23 -11.80 -4.51
N ALA A 175 -6.22 -11.51 -3.67
CA ALA A 175 -6.03 -10.20 -3.03
C ALA A 175 -5.42 -9.12 -3.96
N GLY A 176 -5.25 -9.43 -5.24
CA GLY A 176 -4.68 -8.52 -6.23
C GLY A 176 -5.39 -8.72 -7.56
N GLY A 177 -6.56 -8.10 -7.72
CA GLY A 177 -7.23 -8.00 -9.01
C GLY A 177 -6.28 -7.41 -10.06
N ALA A 178 -5.57 -8.27 -10.77
CA ALA A 178 -4.70 -7.91 -11.86
C ALA A 178 -5.54 -7.79 -13.14
N ALA A 179 -5.32 -6.66 -13.81
CA ALA A 179 -5.81 -6.21 -15.12
C ALA A 179 -7.15 -6.78 -15.61
N ILE A 180 -8.17 -5.92 -15.62
CA ILE A 180 -9.19 -5.96 -16.68
C ILE A 180 -8.43 -6.01 -18.02
N PRO A 181 -8.78 -6.88 -18.97
CA PRO A 181 -8.07 -7.00 -20.24
C PRO A 181 -7.75 -5.63 -20.83
N THR A 182 -6.45 -5.35 -20.95
CA THR A 182 -5.92 -4.12 -21.55
C THR A 182 -5.91 -4.26 -23.09
N PRO A 183 -5.74 -3.16 -23.84
CA PRO A 183 -5.71 -3.17 -25.31
C PRO A 183 -4.72 -4.17 -25.94
N ASP A 184 -3.70 -4.62 -25.19
CA ASP A 184 -2.68 -5.57 -25.62
C ASP A 184 -3.07 -7.05 -25.48
N ASN A 185 -4.10 -7.37 -24.68
CA ASN A 185 -4.68 -8.72 -24.55
C ASN A 185 -6.19 -8.67 -24.85
N LYS A 186 -6.53 -8.36 -26.11
CA LYS A 186 -7.92 -8.38 -26.57
C LYS A 186 -8.46 -9.82 -26.64
N PRO A 187 -9.69 -10.08 -26.15
CA PRO A 187 -10.45 -11.23 -26.63
C PRO A 187 -10.61 -11.14 -28.16
N PRO A 188 -10.82 -12.27 -28.87
CA PRO A 188 -10.90 -12.29 -30.32
C PRO A 188 -11.83 -11.18 -30.83
N GLU A 189 -11.25 -10.38 -31.70
CA GLU A 189 -11.77 -9.16 -32.28
C GLU A 189 -13.13 -9.42 -32.97
N TYR A 190 -14.23 -9.05 -32.32
CA TYR A 190 -15.49 -8.83 -33.01
C TYR A 190 -15.52 -7.39 -33.51
N ALA A 191 -14.88 -7.16 -34.65
CA ALA A 191 -15.15 -5.99 -35.47
C ALA A 191 -16.63 -6.02 -35.92
N SER A 192 -17.51 -5.21 -35.33
CA SER A 192 -18.82 -4.91 -35.96
C SER A 192 -19.42 -3.54 -35.58
N LYS A 193 -19.11 -2.52 -36.38
CA LYS A 193 -20.09 -1.66 -37.08
C LYS A 193 -21.35 -1.13 -36.32
N TYR A 194 -21.22 -0.38 -35.21
CA TYR A 194 -22.38 0.30 -34.56
C TYR A 194 -22.59 1.76 -35.01
N CYS A 195 -23.85 2.23 -35.03
CA CYS A 195 -24.23 3.63 -35.31
C CYS A 195 -24.62 4.37 -34.00
N PHE A 196 -23.65 4.99 -33.32
CA PHE A 196 -23.78 5.56 -31.97
C PHE A 196 -25.00 6.44 -31.73
N VAL A 197 -25.18 7.51 -32.53
CA VAL A 197 -26.26 8.50 -32.32
C VAL A 197 -27.64 7.90 -32.59
N ALA A 198 -27.74 7.02 -33.58
CA ALA A 198 -29.01 6.37 -33.93
C ALA A 198 -29.39 5.33 -32.86
N THR A 199 -28.41 4.56 -32.36
CA THR A 199 -28.59 3.64 -31.24
C THR A 199 -29.00 4.38 -29.96
N ALA A 200 -28.36 5.50 -29.62
CA ALA A 200 -28.72 6.30 -28.45
C ALA A 200 -30.12 6.92 -28.57
N ALA A 201 -30.50 7.39 -29.77
CA ALA A 201 -31.83 7.95 -30.00
C ALA A 201 -32.93 6.89 -29.96
N TRP A 202 -32.73 5.71 -30.56
CA TRP A 202 -33.75 4.65 -30.67
C TRP A 202 -33.72 3.62 -29.53
N GLY A 203 -32.66 3.60 -28.72
CA GLY A 203 -32.51 2.73 -27.55
C GLY A 203 -32.06 1.30 -27.88
N ASP A 204 -31.94 0.94 -29.15
CA ASP A 204 -31.52 -0.38 -29.62
C ASP A 204 -30.67 -0.26 -30.90
N GLY A 205 -29.54 -0.96 -30.95
CA GLY A 205 -28.62 -0.99 -32.08
C GLY A 205 -29.08 -1.87 -33.26
N HIS A 206 -30.12 -2.67 -33.04
CA HIS A 206 -30.81 -3.50 -34.03
C HIS A 206 -32.23 -2.98 -34.33
N HIS A 207 -32.51 -1.73 -33.97
CA HIS A 207 -33.77 -1.09 -34.36
C HIS A 207 -33.84 -1.00 -35.90
N PRO A 208 -35.00 -1.25 -36.55
CA PRO A 208 -35.11 -1.28 -38.01
C PRO A 208 -34.60 0.00 -38.70
N MET A 209 -34.80 1.16 -38.07
CA MET A 209 -34.26 2.44 -38.57
C MET A 209 -32.73 2.52 -38.47
N VAL A 210 -32.13 1.88 -37.46
CA VAL A 210 -30.67 1.83 -37.29
C VAL A 210 -30.06 0.84 -38.29
N GLU A 211 -30.71 -0.30 -38.52
CA GLU A 211 -30.31 -1.27 -39.55
C GLU A 211 -30.38 -0.68 -40.95
N LEU A 212 -31.48 0.00 -41.30
CA LEU A 212 -31.63 0.71 -42.57
C LEU A 212 -30.50 1.73 -42.82
N LEU A 213 -30.13 2.50 -41.80
CA LEU A 213 -29.04 3.47 -41.89
C LEU A 213 -27.66 2.79 -41.98
N ARG A 214 -27.49 1.63 -41.35
CA ARG A 214 -26.27 0.81 -41.45
C ARG A 214 -26.12 0.20 -42.85
N GLU A 215 -27.20 -0.30 -43.43
CA GLU A 215 -27.22 -0.78 -44.82
C GLU A 215 -26.92 0.37 -45.78
N PHE A 216 -27.52 1.54 -45.59
CA PHE A 216 -27.21 2.72 -46.42
C PHE A 216 -25.75 3.15 -46.29
N ARG A 217 -25.18 3.09 -45.08
CA ARG A 217 -23.75 3.32 -44.86
C ARG A 217 -22.90 2.31 -45.64
N ASP A 218 -23.21 1.03 -45.50
CA ASP A 218 -22.39 -0.06 -46.03
C ASP A 218 -22.49 -0.19 -47.55
N ASP A 219 -23.71 -0.08 -48.10
CA ASP A 219 -24.00 -0.33 -49.51
C ASP A 219 -24.03 0.91 -50.39
N VAL A 220 -24.11 2.11 -49.83
CA VAL A 220 -24.15 3.37 -50.60
C VAL A 220 -23.00 4.31 -50.20
N LEU A 221 -22.87 4.68 -48.92
CA LEU A 221 -21.88 5.69 -48.52
C LEU A 221 -20.43 5.18 -48.60
N LEU A 222 -20.16 3.94 -48.19
CA LEU A 222 -18.79 3.39 -48.23
C LEU A 222 -18.30 3.05 -49.65
N LYS A 223 -19.17 3.12 -50.67
CA LYS A 223 -18.79 2.93 -52.08
C LYS A 223 -18.31 4.20 -52.78
N ALA A 224 -18.41 5.37 -52.12
CA ALA A 224 -18.02 6.66 -52.69
C ALA A 224 -17.06 7.42 -51.76
N GLU A 225 -15.99 8.02 -52.29
CA GLU A 225 -15.00 8.75 -51.50
C GLU A 225 -15.56 9.85 -50.58
N PRO A 226 -16.56 10.66 -51.01
CA PRO A 226 -17.20 11.63 -50.10
C PRO A 226 -17.94 10.95 -48.94
N GLY A 227 -18.54 9.79 -49.19
CA GLY A 227 -19.26 9.02 -48.17
C GLY A 227 -18.32 8.39 -47.15
N ILE A 228 -17.15 7.90 -47.56
CA ILE A 228 -16.10 7.40 -46.65
C ILE A 228 -15.63 8.51 -45.69
N SER A 229 -15.44 9.73 -46.20
CA SER A 229 -15.03 10.88 -45.38
C SER A 229 -16.10 11.30 -44.38
N LEU A 230 -17.37 11.29 -44.79
CA LEU A 230 -18.51 11.54 -43.91
C LEU A 230 -18.61 10.49 -42.79
N VAL A 231 -18.41 9.22 -43.12
CA VAL A 231 -18.41 8.12 -42.14
C VAL A 231 -17.27 8.29 -41.14
N ARG A 232 -16.05 8.66 -41.56
CA ARG A 232 -14.94 8.95 -40.63
C ARG A 232 -15.27 10.09 -39.66
N LEU A 233 -15.88 11.17 -40.16
CA LEU A 233 -16.31 12.28 -39.30
C LEU A 233 -17.36 11.82 -38.28
N TYR A 234 -18.32 11.02 -38.72
CA TYR A 234 -19.34 10.43 -37.83
C TYR A 234 -18.73 9.54 -36.75
N TYR A 235 -17.76 8.69 -37.06
CA TYR A 235 -17.08 7.87 -36.05
C TYR A 235 -16.19 8.67 -35.10
N ARG A 236 -15.70 9.85 -35.52
CA ARG A 236 -14.92 10.76 -34.68
C ARG A 236 -15.78 11.56 -33.68
N VAL A 237 -16.97 11.99 -34.09
CA VAL A 237 -17.83 12.91 -33.31
C VAL A 237 -19.08 12.22 -32.74
N GLY A 238 -19.51 11.11 -33.33
CA GLY A 238 -20.72 10.39 -32.96
C GLY A 238 -20.80 9.93 -31.49
N PRO A 239 -19.72 9.44 -30.86
CA PRO A 239 -19.76 9.02 -29.45
C PRO A 239 -20.09 10.16 -28.48
N THR A 240 -19.52 11.35 -28.69
CA THR A 240 -19.79 12.51 -27.81
C THR A 240 -21.20 13.05 -27.98
N LEU A 241 -21.73 13.04 -29.22
CA LEU A 241 -23.13 13.39 -29.49
C LEU A 241 -24.12 12.38 -28.90
N ALA A 242 -23.79 11.09 -28.95
CA ALA A 242 -24.61 10.03 -28.36
C ALA A 242 -24.73 10.18 -26.83
N ALA A 243 -23.60 10.37 -26.14
CA ALA A 243 -23.60 10.60 -24.69
C ALA A 243 -24.37 11.88 -24.27
N ALA A 244 -24.40 12.91 -25.12
CA ALA A 244 -25.11 14.15 -24.83
C ALA A 244 -26.64 14.01 -24.83
N ILE A 245 -27.18 13.05 -25.60
CA ILE A 245 -28.62 12.79 -25.76
C ILE A 245 -29.11 11.58 -24.96
N GLU A 246 -28.19 10.67 -24.59
CA GLU A 246 -28.49 9.47 -23.81
C GLU A 246 -29.18 9.85 -22.49
N ASN A 247 -30.26 9.15 -22.15
CA ASN A 247 -31.15 9.41 -21.00
C ASN A 247 -31.96 10.73 -21.03
N LYS A 248 -32.00 11.47 -22.15
CA LYS A 248 -32.84 12.68 -22.31
C LYS A 248 -33.98 12.44 -23.31
N PRO A 249 -35.23 12.21 -22.85
CA PRO A 249 -36.34 11.83 -23.73
C PRO A 249 -36.66 12.85 -24.83
N LEU A 250 -36.63 14.14 -24.48
CA LEU A 250 -36.90 15.23 -25.43
C LEU A 250 -35.80 15.39 -26.49
N ALA A 251 -34.53 15.18 -26.10
CA ALA A 251 -33.40 15.23 -27.03
C ALA A 251 -33.43 14.03 -27.99
N CYS A 252 -33.70 12.83 -27.46
CA CYS A 252 -33.88 11.63 -28.29
C CYS A 252 -35.05 11.78 -29.26
N LEU A 253 -36.18 12.35 -28.83
CA LEU A 253 -37.32 12.63 -29.70
C LEU A 253 -36.96 13.61 -30.82
N ALA A 254 -36.26 14.70 -30.50
CA ALA A 254 -35.80 15.67 -31.50
C ALA A 254 -34.88 15.01 -32.55
N VAL A 255 -33.95 14.16 -32.12
CA VAL A 255 -33.06 13.41 -33.01
C VAL A 255 -33.85 12.42 -33.88
N ARG A 256 -34.82 11.68 -33.32
CA ARG A 256 -35.70 10.78 -34.10
C ARG A 256 -36.42 11.55 -35.19
N VAL A 257 -37.04 12.68 -34.88
CA VAL A 257 -37.75 13.53 -35.85
C VAL A 257 -36.82 14.05 -36.94
N MET A 258 -35.61 14.48 -36.57
CA MET A 258 -34.61 14.96 -37.51
C MET A 258 -34.08 13.85 -38.45
N MET A 259 -34.03 12.60 -37.98
CA MET A 259 -33.51 11.46 -38.75
C MET A 259 -34.54 10.81 -39.69
N ILE A 260 -35.84 11.02 -39.49
CA ILE A 260 -36.91 10.48 -40.36
C ILE A 260 -36.70 10.83 -41.86
N PRO A 261 -36.48 12.10 -42.26
CA PRO A 261 -36.25 12.42 -43.67
C PRO A 261 -34.98 11.76 -44.22
N LEU A 262 -33.93 11.63 -43.41
CA LEU A 262 -32.69 10.96 -43.79
C LEU A 262 -32.90 9.45 -44.00
N ALA A 263 -33.67 8.81 -43.12
CA ALA A 263 -34.06 7.41 -43.25
C ALA A 263 -34.94 7.17 -44.51
N GLY A 264 -35.83 8.10 -44.85
CA GLY A 264 -36.61 8.06 -46.09
C GLY A 264 -35.74 8.10 -47.34
N VAL A 265 -34.71 8.95 -47.37
CA VAL A 265 -33.72 8.99 -48.46
C VAL A 265 -32.90 7.71 -48.52
N ALA A 266 -32.47 7.19 -47.37
CA ALA A 266 -31.74 5.92 -47.28
C ALA A 266 -32.56 4.75 -47.85
N LEU A 267 -33.86 4.68 -47.51
CA LEU A 267 -34.77 3.65 -48.01
C LEU A 267 -34.96 3.73 -49.53
N LEU A 268 -35.18 4.93 -50.07
CA LEU A 268 -35.30 5.15 -51.51
C LEU A 268 -34.00 4.79 -52.24
N ALA A 269 -32.84 5.13 -51.67
CA ALA A 269 -31.54 4.84 -52.27
C ALA A 269 -31.23 3.33 -52.30
N LEU A 270 -31.62 2.60 -51.26
CA LEU A 270 -31.38 1.15 -51.15
C LEU A 270 -32.33 0.32 -52.01
N HIS A 271 -33.63 0.64 -52.01
CA HIS A 271 -34.66 -0.24 -52.57
C HIS A 271 -35.19 0.23 -53.93
N SER A 272 -35.11 1.52 -54.27
CA SER A 272 -35.70 2.07 -55.50
C SER A 272 -34.99 3.35 -55.96
N PRO A 273 -33.69 3.27 -56.34
CA PRO A 273 -32.86 4.45 -56.64
C PRO A 273 -33.40 5.30 -57.82
N LEU A 274 -34.19 4.71 -58.72
CA LEU A 274 -34.82 5.39 -59.86
C LEU A 274 -35.94 6.38 -59.45
N LEU A 275 -36.49 6.28 -58.24
CA LEU A 275 -37.52 7.19 -57.74
C LEU A 275 -36.95 8.52 -57.25
N ILE A 276 -35.66 8.56 -56.88
CA ILE A 276 -34.97 9.77 -56.42
C ILE A 276 -34.92 10.85 -57.52
N PRO A 277 -34.43 10.58 -58.75
CA PRO A 277 -34.44 11.59 -59.81
C PRO A 277 -35.86 11.98 -60.21
N LEU A 278 -36.83 11.06 -60.16
CA LEU A 278 -38.22 11.34 -60.50
C LEU A 278 -38.89 12.28 -59.49
N ALA A 279 -38.60 12.11 -58.19
CA ALA A 279 -39.06 13.01 -57.14
C ALA A 279 -38.40 14.41 -57.23
N LEU A 280 -37.12 14.48 -57.58
CA LEU A 280 -36.40 15.75 -57.79
C LEU A 280 -36.92 16.48 -59.04
N ILE A 281 -37.23 15.76 -60.12
CA ILE A 281 -37.84 16.33 -61.33
C ILE A 281 -39.24 16.86 -61.01
N LEU A 282 -40.05 16.11 -60.25
CA LEU A 282 -41.37 16.56 -59.80
C LEU A 282 -41.28 17.79 -58.88
N SER A 283 -40.36 17.80 -57.91
CA SER A 283 -40.20 18.94 -57.01
C SER A 283 -39.70 20.19 -57.74
N TRP A 284 -38.81 20.00 -58.73
CA TRP A 284 -38.33 21.06 -59.60
C TRP A 284 -39.44 21.61 -60.51
N TRP A 285 -40.30 20.74 -61.04
CA TRP A 285 -41.45 21.12 -61.85
C TRP A 285 -42.50 21.88 -61.03
N ILE A 286 -42.76 21.42 -59.80
CA ILE A 286 -43.64 22.10 -58.83
C ILE A 286 -43.07 23.47 -58.45
N ALA A 287 -41.78 23.57 -58.14
CA ALA A 287 -41.11 24.82 -57.81
C ALA A 287 -41.12 25.85 -58.96
N ARG A 288 -41.14 25.39 -60.22
CA ARG A 288 -41.27 26.26 -61.40
C ARG A 288 -42.70 26.64 -61.75
N SER A 289 -43.69 25.88 -61.28
CA SER A 289 -45.12 26.13 -61.55
C SER A 289 -45.77 27.16 -60.61
N ILE A 290 -45.02 27.72 -59.64
CA ILE A 290 -45.48 28.83 -58.79
C ILE A 290 -45.11 30.15 -59.49
N PRO A 291 -46.08 30.95 -60.00
CA PRO A 291 -45.76 32.23 -60.62
C PRO A 291 -45.25 33.20 -59.56
N ALA A 292 -44.09 33.80 -59.81
CA ALA A 292 -43.56 34.89 -59.01
C ALA A 292 -44.48 36.12 -59.12
N GLN A 293 -45.47 36.24 -58.23
CA GLN A 293 -46.23 37.48 -58.05
C GLN A 293 -46.19 37.99 -56.61
N ARG A 294 -45.41 39.07 -56.50
CA ARG A 294 -45.61 40.30 -55.70
C ARG A 294 -45.42 40.24 -54.18
N LYS A 295 -44.30 40.87 -53.79
CA LYS A 295 -44.10 41.66 -52.56
C LYS A 295 -45.39 42.36 -52.14
N GLY A 296 -45.85 42.11 -50.91
CA GLY A 296 -46.98 42.82 -50.33
C GLY A 296 -47.26 42.37 -48.92
N ARG A 297 -46.74 43.15 -47.96
CA ARG A 297 -47.01 43.19 -46.51
C ARG A 297 -48.11 42.25 -45.97
N PHE A 298 -47.69 41.48 -44.96
CA PHE A 298 -48.49 41.01 -43.83
C PHE A 298 -49.58 42.02 -43.43
N ARG A 299 -50.85 41.61 -43.47
CA ARG A 299 -51.78 41.78 -42.35
C ARG A 299 -53.04 40.92 -42.49
N SER A 300 -53.45 40.46 -41.32
CA SER A 300 -54.59 39.62 -40.98
C SER A 300 -55.93 40.07 -41.55
N ARG A 301 -56.72 39.13 -42.08
CA ARG A 301 -57.90 38.55 -41.40
C ARG A 301 -58.65 37.65 -42.38
N LEU A 302 -58.91 36.44 -41.90
CA LEU A 302 -59.91 35.51 -42.40
C LEU A 302 -61.24 36.23 -42.68
N SER A 303 -61.78 36.10 -43.88
CA SER A 303 -63.17 35.62 -44.06
C SER A 303 -63.48 35.30 -45.53
N ARG A 304 -63.97 34.06 -45.70
CA ARG A 304 -64.93 33.56 -46.68
C ARG A 304 -64.80 34.01 -48.14
N LEU A 305 -64.32 33.07 -48.96
CA LEU A 305 -65.00 32.69 -50.20
C LEU A 305 -65.12 31.16 -50.24
N THR A 306 -66.35 30.70 -50.03
CA THR A 306 -66.85 29.36 -50.33
C THR A 306 -67.15 29.25 -51.83
N GLY A 307 -66.70 28.18 -52.48
CA GLY A 307 -67.21 27.79 -53.79
C GLY A 307 -66.27 26.89 -54.57
N GLU A 308 -66.54 25.58 -54.49
CA GLU A 308 -66.07 24.48 -55.36
C GLU A 308 -64.71 23.83 -55.05
N ARG A 309 -64.77 22.58 -54.56
CA ARG A 309 -63.91 21.39 -54.83
C ARG A 309 -64.08 20.34 -53.72
N GLY A 310 -65.22 19.64 -53.75
CA GLY A 310 -65.60 18.66 -52.72
C GLY A 310 -64.88 17.31 -52.79
N ALA A 311 -64.30 16.91 -53.93
CA ALA A 311 -63.71 15.56 -54.06
C ALA A 311 -62.22 15.49 -53.68
N ILE A 312 -61.39 16.45 -54.13
CA ILE A 312 -59.95 16.47 -53.81
C ILE A 312 -59.74 16.65 -52.30
N LEU A 313 -60.55 17.49 -51.66
CA LEU A 313 -60.48 17.70 -50.22
C LEU A 313 -60.86 16.41 -49.47
N LEU A 314 -61.86 15.65 -49.94
CA LEU A 314 -62.26 14.40 -49.31
C LEU A 314 -61.20 13.31 -49.46
N THR A 315 -60.57 13.16 -50.63
CA THR A 315 -59.47 12.20 -50.80
C THR A 315 -58.26 12.59 -49.96
N LEU A 316 -57.95 13.88 -49.87
CA LEU A 316 -56.80 14.38 -49.12
C LEU A 316 -57.03 14.31 -47.61
N ILE A 317 -58.26 14.58 -47.14
CA ILE A 317 -58.67 14.36 -45.74
C ILE A 317 -58.68 12.86 -45.43
N ALA A 318 -59.22 12.00 -46.30
CA ALA A 318 -59.22 10.56 -46.07
C ALA A 318 -57.77 10.01 -45.97
N VAL A 319 -56.87 10.46 -46.85
CA VAL A 319 -55.44 10.12 -46.78
C VAL A 319 -54.82 10.67 -45.51
N MET A 320 -55.06 11.94 -45.15
CA MET A 320 -54.55 12.52 -43.90
C MET A 320 -55.06 11.81 -42.65
N VAL A 321 -56.32 11.37 -42.64
CA VAL A 321 -56.93 10.61 -41.53
C VAL A 321 -56.35 9.21 -41.44
N VAL A 322 -56.13 8.54 -42.57
CA VAL A 322 -55.47 7.22 -42.59
C VAL A 322 -54.02 7.33 -42.12
N PHE A 323 -53.26 8.32 -42.61
CA PHE A 323 -51.88 8.56 -42.18
C PHE A 323 -51.79 9.03 -40.72
N SER A 324 -52.72 9.85 -40.22
CA SER A 324 -52.72 10.28 -38.82
C SER A 324 -53.10 9.14 -37.86
N ALA A 325 -54.05 8.28 -38.24
CA ALA A 325 -54.39 7.08 -37.49
C ALA A 325 -53.21 6.08 -37.48
N LEU A 326 -52.54 5.87 -38.62
CA LEU A 326 -51.32 5.05 -38.70
C LEU A 326 -50.18 5.62 -37.86
N SER A 327 -50.01 6.95 -37.84
CA SER A 327 -49.00 7.64 -37.01
C SER A 327 -49.26 7.44 -35.52
N ALA A 328 -50.52 7.57 -35.09
CA ALA A 328 -50.91 7.36 -33.69
C ALA A 328 -50.66 5.92 -33.22
N VAL A 329 -51.02 4.94 -34.05
CA VAL A 329 -50.78 3.51 -33.77
C VAL A 329 -49.28 3.20 -33.69
N MET A 330 -48.47 3.72 -34.63
CA MET A 330 -47.01 3.53 -34.60
C MET A 330 -46.38 4.15 -33.35
N ILE A 331 -46.76 5.38 -32.96
CA ILE A 331 -46.22 6.04 -31.76
C ILE A 331 -46.56 5.26 -30.48
N THR A 332 -47.77 4.73 -30.37
CA THR A 332 -48.18 3.92 -29.19
C THR A 332 -47.47 2.56 -29.12
N MET A 333 -47.10 1.97 -30.26
CA MET A 333 -46.37 0.69 -30.30
C MET A 333 -44.88 0.82 -29.94
N PHE A 334 -44.25 1.98 -30.14
CA PHE A 334 -42.84 2.23 -29.75
C PHE A 334 -42.65 2.68 -28.30
N GLY A 335 -43.74 2.97 -27.56
CA GLY A 335 -43.67 3.50 -26.19
C GLY A 335 -43.54 2.46 -25.07
N SER A 336 -43.83 1.18 -25.34
CA SER A 336 -43.97 0.15 -24.30
C SER A 336 -42.67 -0.60 -23.93
N THR A 337 -41.55 -0.36 -24.64
CA THR A 337 -40.28 -1.09 -24.46
C THR A 337 -39.32 -0.51 -23.41
N SER A 338 -39.57 0.69 -22.86
CA SER A 338 -38.66 1.39 -21.94
C SER A 338 -38.82 1.04 -20.45
N LEU A 339 -39.92 0.41 -20.04
CA LEU A 339 -40.23 0.19 -18.62
C LEU A 339 -39.57 -1.06 -18.01
N GLY A 340 -39.22 -2.07 -18.82
CA GLY A 340 -38.60 -3.32 -18.34
C GLY A 340 -37.13 -3.19 -17.93
N GLN A 341 -36.38 -2.24 -18.50
CA GLN A 341 -34.96 -2.03 -18.20
C GLN A 341 -34.71 -1.27 -16.89
N ALA A 342 -35.68 -0.46 -16.44
CA ALA A 342 -35.56 0.33 -15.21
C ALA A 342 -35.52 -0.54 -13.93
N MET A 343 -36.25 -1.66 -13.91
CA MET A 343 -36.29 -2.55 -12.74
C MET A 343 -34.98 -3.31 -12.52
N GLY A 344 -34.28 -3.72 -13.58
CA GLY A 344 -32.97 -4.39 -13.48
C GLY A 344 -31.85 -3.48 -12.99
N SER A 345 -31.86 -2.20 -13.40
CA SER A 345 -30.87 -1.20 -12.97
C SER A 345 -30.99 -0.86 -11.48
N ASN A 346 -32.22 -0.78 -10.95
CA ASN A 346 -32.46 -0.42 -9.55
C ASN A 346 -31.93 -1.49 -8.56
N VAL A 347 -31.92 -2.77 -8.94
CA VAL A 347 -31.33 -3.85 -8.11
C VAL A 347 -29.81 -3.69 -7.99
N MET A 348 -29.12 -3.33 -9.08
CA MET A 348 -27.68 -3.07 -9.06
C MET A 348 -27.34 -1.82 -8.24
N ARG A 349 -28.16 -0.76 -8.35
CA ARG A 349 -28.01 0.44 -7.50
C ARG A 349 -28.19 0.12 -6.02
N ALA A 350 -29.20 -0.66 -5.64
CA ALA A 350 -29.39 -1.11 -4.26
C ALA A 350 -28.19 -1.94 -3.75
N TYR A 351 -27.58 -2.77 -4.60
CA TYR A 351 -26.36 -3.50 -4.26
C TYR A 351 -25.16 -2.57 -3.99
N TYR A 352 -24.88 -1.60 -4.87
CA TYR A 352 -23.78 -0.65 -4.62
C TYR A 352 -24.02 0.22 -3.38
N LEU A 353 -25.28 0.55 -3.10
CA LEU A 353 -25.66 1.26 -1.88
C LEU A 353 -25.38 0.43 -0.61
N ALA A 354 -25.62 -0.88 -0.66
CA ALA A 354 -25.25 -1.80 0.41
C ALA A 354 -23.72 -1.85 0.60
N GLU A 355 -22.92 -1.85 -0.47
CA GLU A 355 -21.45 -1.80 -0.35
C GLU A 355 -20.96 -0.51 0.31
N SER A 356 -21.58 0.63 -0.01
CA SER A 356 -21.27 1.92 0.61
C SER A 356 -21.48 1.89 2.13
N GLY A 357 -22.50 1.17 2.61
CA GLY A 357 -22.73 1.02 4.05
C GLY A 357 -21.62 0.28 4.79
N PHE A 358 -21.04 -0.77 4.20
CA PHE A 358 -19.85 -1.42 4.77
C PHE A 358 -18.63 -0.50 4.78
N ARG A 359 -18.37 0.21 3.67
CA ARG A 359 -17.23 1.15 3.59
C ARG A 359 -17.33 2.25 4.65
N TYR A 360 -18.54 2.75 4.89
CA TYR A 360 -18.82 3.72 5.94
C TYR A 360 -18.53 3.14 7.34
N ALA A 361 -19.07 1.95 7.65
CA ALA A 361 -18.84 1.29 8.94
C ALA A 361 -17.35 0.98 9.18
N ALA A 362 -16.65 0.51 8.15
CA ALA A 362 -15.23 0.18 8.26
C ALA A 362 -14.37 1.44 8.48
N SER A 363 -14.60 2.50 7.71
CA SER A 363 -13.85 3.75 7.84
C SER A 363 -14.06 4.40 9.21
N THR A 364 -15.30 4.47 9.69
CA THR A 364 -15.61 5.04 11.01
C THR A 364 -15.02 4.22 12.16
N TYR A 365 -15.03 2.89 12.06
CA TYR A 365 -14.40 2.01 13.05
C TYR A 365 -12.87 2.15 13.09
N ILE A 366 -12.20 2.22 11.93
CA ILE A 366 -10.74 2.38 11.83
C ILE A 366 -10.29 3.72 12.43
N ASN A 367 -11.05 4.79 12.20
CA ASN A 367 -10.71 6.14 12.65
C ASN A 367 -11.03 6.41 14.13
N ALA A 368 -11.64 5.47 14.85
CA ALA A 368 -11.95 5.63 16.26
C ALA A 368 -10.68 5.50 17.15
N ALA A 369 -10.51 6.45 18.07
CA ALA A 369 -9.31 6.65 18.87
C ALA A 369 -9.00 5.49 19.84
N ASP A 370 -10.03 4.93 20.48
CA ASP A 370 -9.89 3.88 21.48
C ASP A 370 -10.98 2.79 21.32
N GLU A 371 -10.79 1.68 22.03
CA GLU A 371 -11.67 0.50 21.94
C GLU A 371 -13.09 0.77 22.45
N THR A 372 -13.22 1.61 23.48
CA THR A 372 -14.53 1.99 24.04
C THR A 372 -15.33 2.81 23.04
N THR A 373 -14.67 3.74 22.34
CA THR A 373 -15.25 4.55 21.26
C THR A 373 -15.67 3.68 20.08
N ARG A 374 -14.88 2.67 19.71
CA ARG A 374 -15.24 1.68 18.67
C ARG A 374 -16.49 0.90 19.02
N GLU A 375 -16.61 0.44 20.26
CA GLU A 375 -17.77 -0.32 20.74
C GLU A 375 -19.04 0.54 20.81
N ASN A 376 -18.92 1.78 21.30
CA ASN A 376 -20.02 2.74 21.29
C ASN A 376 -20.49 3.06 19.87
N LEU A 377 -19.55 3.19 18.92
CA LEU A 377 -19.85 3.40 17.51
C LEU A 377 -20.57 2.20 16.89
N MET A 378 -20.13 0.97 17.17
CA MET A 378 -20.82 -0.25 16.72
C MET A 378 -22.26 -0.34 17.25
N LEU A 379 -22.45 -0.01 18.53
CA LEU A 379 -23.79 0.04 19.13
C LEU A 379 -24.64 1.14 18.47
N ALA A 380 -24.07 2.32 18.24
CA ALA A 380 -24.77 3.44 17.61
C ALA A 380 -25.16 3.14 16.16
N MET A 381 -24.34 2.40 15.40
CA MET A 381 -24.62 2.02 14.00
C MET A 381 -25.64 0.89 13.88
N HIS A 382 -25.84 0.10 14.94
CA HIS A 382 -26.75 -1.05 14.90
C HIS A 382 -28.20 -0.60 14.68
N ASN A 383 -28.82 -1.13 13.62
CA ASN A 383 -30.19 -0.82 13.20
C ASN A 383 -30.42 0.65 12.81
N GLN A 384 -29.38 1.33 12.32
CA GLN A 384 -29.49 2.70 11.80
C GLN A 384 -29.62 2.73 10.27
N GLU A 385 -30.44 3.66 9.78
CA GLU A 385 -30.56 3.99 8.36
C GLU A 385 -29.86 5.31 8.03
N TYR A 386 -29.02 5.28 7.00
CA TYR A 386 -28.28 6.43 6.49
C TYR A 386 -28.82 6.78 5.10
N THR A 387 -29.31 8.00 4.94
CA THR A 387 -29.85 8.49 3.67
C THR A 387 -28.81 9.34 2.96
N LEU A 388 -28.59 9.09 1.67
CA LEU A 388 -27.69 9.91 0.87
C LEU A 388 -28.33 11.29 0.59
N ALA A 389 -27.49 12.28 0.27
CA ALA A 389 -27.96 13.59 -0.15
C ALA A 389 -28.99 13.48 -1.30
N ASP A 390 -29.92 14.43 -1.36
CA ASP A 390 -30.97 14.51 -2.38
C ASP A 390 -31.90 13.28 -2.48
N ASN A 391 -31.91 12.43 -1.44
CA ASN A 391 -32.75 11.23 -1.34
C ASN A 391 -32.48 10.21 -2.48
N GLU A 392 -31.23 10.13 -2.95
CA GLU A 392 -30.81 9.22 -4.03
C GLU A 392 -30.75 7.73 -3.62
N GLY A 393 -31.08 7.44 -2.36
CA GLY A 393 -31.18 6.11 -1.76
C GLY A 393 -30.75 6.12 -0.30
N LYS A 394 -30.97 5.00 0.41
CA LYS A 394 -30.53 4.82 1.79
C LYS A 394 -29.89 3.46 2.01
N PHE A 395 -29.00 3.34 2.99
CA PHE A 395 -28.47 2.05 3.43
C PHE A 395 -28.69 1.87 4.94
N ARG A 396 -29.00 0.64 5.35
CA ARG A 396 -29.19 0.24 6.75
C ARG A 396 -28.07 -0.67 7.19
N ILE A 397 -27.52 -0.42 8.37
CA ILE A 397 -26.43 -1.22 8.95
C ILE A 397 -26.96 -2.00 10.16
N LEU A 398 -26.61 -3.29 10.22
CA LEU A 398 -26.82 -4.15 11.39
C LEU A 398 -25.47 -4.75 11.79
N VAL A 399 -25.08 -4.55 13.04
CA VAL A 399 -23.81 -5.04 13.60
C VAL A 399 -24.10 -6.20 14.55
N TYR A 400 -23.42 -7.34 14.40
CA TYR A 400 -23.56 -8.50 15.27
C TYR A 400 -22.19 -9.01 15.79
N PRO A 401 -21.73 -8.54 16.96
CA PRO A 401 -20.47 -8.97 17.58
C PRO A 401 -20.54 -10.34 18.26
N TYR A 402 -19.51 -11.17 18.09
CA TYR A 402 -19.39 -12.50 18.74
C TYR A 402 -18.71 -12.44 20.12
N TYR A 403 -18.85 -11.31 20.82
CA TYR A 403 -18.31 -11.09 22.16
C TYR A 403 -19.22 -10.13 22.93
N ALA A 404 -19.18 -10.21 24.26
CA ALA A 404 -20.00 -9.39 25.15
C ALA A 404 -19.15 -8.83 26.31
N ARG A 405 -19.60 -7.73 26.93
CA ARG A 405 -18.97 -7.13 28.12
C ARG A 405 -19.87 -7.15 29.32
N LEU A 406 -19.33 -7.52 30.47
CA LEU A 406 -20.06 -7.55 31.72
C LEU A 406 -20.54 -6.14 32.13
N THR A 407 -21.82 -6.00 32.46
CA THR A 407 -22.43 -4.74 32.91
C THR A 407 -22.68 -4.67 34.41
N GLU A 408 -22.81 -5.82 35.05
CA GLU A 408 -23.11 -5.96 36.48
C GLU A 408 -22.07 -6.85 37.15
N LEU A 409 -21.88 -6.70 38.46
CA LEU A 409 -21.03 -7.63 39.22
C LEU A 409 -21.66 -9.03 39.24
N SER A 410 -20.84 -10.06 39.46
CA SER A 410 -21.31 -11.44 39.58
C SER A 410 -22.31 -11.57 40.74
N ASN A 411 -23.52 -12.03 40.44
CA ASN A 411 -24.57 -12.32 41.44
C ASN A 411 -24.48 -13.75 41.98
N GLY A 412 -23.33 -14.42 41.83
CA GLY A 412 -23.15 -15.81 42.23
C GLY A 412 -23.57 -16.76 41.12
N ASP A 413 -24.85 -16.89 40.79
CA ASP A 413 -25.33 -17.91 39.84
C ASP A 413 -25.35 -17.45 38.36
N GLU A 414 -25.24 -16.14 38.12
CA GLU A 414 -25.44 -15.53 36.81
C GLU A 414 -24.46 -14.38 36.52
N LEU A 415 -24.09 -14.23 35.25
CA LEU A 415 -23.38 -13.06 34.72
C LEU A 415 -24.23 -12.31 33.69
N THR A 416 -24.44 -11.02 33.91
CA THR A 416 -25.13 -10.11 32.99
C THR A 416 -24.11 -9.36 32.12
N ALA A 417 -24.15 -9.58 30.80
CA ALA A 417 -23.26 -8.93 29.85
C ALA A 417 -24.02 -8.28 28.69
N LYS A 418 -23.52 -7.16 28.17
CA LYS A 418 -24.10 -6.44 27.03
C LYS A 418 -23.26 -6.63 25.77
N VAL A 419 -23.95 -6.76 24.64
CA VAL A 419 -23.35 -6.83 23.31
C VAL A 419 -23.38 -5.43 22.66
N SER A 420 -22.28 -5.02 22.04
CA SER A 420 -22.14 -3.73 21.34
C SER A 420 -22.75 -3.79 19.93
N GLY A 421 -24.04 -4.15 19.87
CA GLY A 421 -24.79 -4.48 18.66
C GLY A 421 -25.86 -5.52 18.97
N GLY A 422 -26.33 -6.23 17.95
CA GLY A 422 -27.25 -7.36 18.13
C GLY A 422 -26.50 -8.65 18.45
N PHE A 423 -27.17 -9.60 19.11
CA PHE A 423 -26.59 -10.92 19.36
C PHE A 423 -26.54 -11.76 18.06
N PRO A 424 -25.37 -12.23 17.59
CA PRO A 424 -25.24 -12.91 16.29
C PRO A 424 -25.76 -14.34 16.27
N VAL A 425 -25.86 -14.96 17.45
CA VAL A 425 -25.98 -16.41 17.62
C VAL A 425 -27.45 -16.76 17.93
N PRO A 426 -28.09 -17.68 17.19
CA PRO A 426 -29.39 -18.22 17.56
C PRO A 426 -29.34 -18.84 18.96
N GLU A 427 -30.44 -18.77 19.74
CA GLU A 427 -30.51 -19.24 21.14
C GLU A 427 -30.04 -20.69 21.34
N GLY A 428 -30.06 -21.53 20.29
CA GLY A 428 -29.66 -22.95 20.34
C GLY A 428 -28.17 -23.26 20.08
N ASP A 429 -27.32 -22.29 19.77
CA ASP A 429 -25.92 -22.53 19.41
C ASP A 429 -24.95 -22.41 20.63
N PHE A 430 -25.40 -21.81 21.73
CA PHE A 430 -24.80 -21.95 23.07
C PHE A 430 -25.54 -23.04 23.86
N VAL A 431 -25.21 -24.29 23.58
CA VAL A 431 -25.80 -25.46 24.25
C VAL A 431 -25.24 -25.65 25.67
N SER A 432 -25.95 -26.41 26.49
CA SER A 432 -25.44 -26.89 27.78
C SER A 432 -24.06 -27.51 27.59
N ASP A 433 -23.12 -27.18 28.47
CA ASP A 433 -21.71 -27.62 28.45
C ASP A 433 -20.80 -26.85 27.48
N SER A 434 -21.30 -25.78 26.85
CA SER A 434 -20.46 -24.86 26.08
C SER A 434 -19.43 -24.17 26.98
N TRP A 435 -18.27 -23.86 26.42
CA TRP A 435 -17.22 -23.15 27.14
C TRP A 435 -17.15 -21.68 26.70
N VAL A 436 -16.95 -20.80 27.67
CA VAL A 436 -16.69 -19.37 27.45
C VAL A 436 -15.42 -18.95 28.18
N LYS A 437 -14.70 -18.03 27.56
CA LYS A 437 -13.58 -17.33 28.15
C LYS A 437 -14.09 -16.03 28.76
N VAL A 438 -13.74 -15.80 30.02
CA VAL A 438 -13.97 -14.52 30.71
C VAL A 438 -12.62 -13.89 31.00
N GLN A 439 -12.38 -12.72 30.40
CA GLN A 439 -11.17 -11.94 30.57
C GLN A 439 -11.50 -10.66 31.33
N ARG A 440 -10.87 -10.47 32.49
CA ARG A 440 -11.03 -9.28 33.32
C ARG A 440 -10.26 -8.08 32.75
N PRO A 441 -10.61 -6.83 33.14
CA PRO A 441 -9.87 -5.64 32.74
C PRO A 441 -8.38 -5.65 33.13
N ASP A 442 -8.01 -6.33 34.21
CA ASP A 442 -6.63 -6.53 34.68
C ASP A 442 -5.82 -7.55 33.83
N GLY A 443 -6.46 -8.20 32.85
CA GLY A 443 -5.85 -9.18 31.96
C GLY A 443 -5.95 -10.64 32.42
N VAL A 444 -6.52 -10.91 33.60
CA VAL A 444 -6.69 -12.29 34.09
C VAL A 444 -7.75 -13.02 33.26
N VAL A 445 -7.39 -14.21 32.76
CA VAL A 445 -8.26 -15.05 31.92
C VAL A 445 -8.70 -16.29 32.67
N THR A 446 -10.01 -16.56 32.61
CA THR A 446 -10.62 -17.78 33.17
C THR A 446 -11.53 -18.43 32.15
N TYR A 447 -11.66 -19.75 32.22
CA TYR A 447 -12.51 -20.54 31.33
C TYR A 447 -13.61 -21.20 32.14
N ASN A 448 -14.84 -20.99 31.72
CA ASN A 448 -16.03 -21.43 32.44
C ASN A 448 -16.97 -22.18 31.51
N GLN A 449 -17.58 -23.22 32.04
CA GLN A 449 -18.59 -24.01 31.35
C GLN A 449 -19.97 -23.48 31.71
N ILE A 450 -20.80 -23.21 30.71
CA ILE A 450 -22.13 -22.63 30.86
C ILE A 450 -23.24 -23.66 30.72
N SER A 451 -24.35 -23.44 31.41
CA SER A 451 -25.56 -24.26 31.32
C SER A 451 -26.54 -23.73 30.28
N GLN A 452 -26.70 -22.41 30.20
CA GLN A 452 -27.57 -21.72 29.26
C GLN A 452 -27.16 -20.25 29.06
N VAL A 453 -27.55 -19.68 27.92
CA VAL A 453 -27.51 -18.24 27.65
C VAL A 453 -28.92 -17.76 27.36
N SER A 454 -29.42 -16.79 28.12
CA SER A 454 -30.72 -16.17 27.87
C SER A 454 -30.53 -14.74 27.38
N PRO A 455 -31.04 -14.37 26.19
CA PRO A 455 -31.10 -12.98 25.78
C PRO A 455 -32.12 -12.21 26.64
N GLN A 456 -31.81 -10.95 26.93
CA GLN A 456 -32.69 -9.97 27.56
C GLN A 456 -32.76 -8.72 26.67
N GLU A 457 -33.93 -8.10 26.61
CA GLU A 457 -34.16 -6.96 25.72
C GLU A 457 -33.71 -5.62 26.34
N PRO A 458 -33.01 -4.74 25.59
CA PRO A 458 -32.30 -4.96 24.33
C PRO A 458 -30.78 -5.17 24.51
N ASN A 459 -30.23 -6.17 23.81
CA ASN A 459 -28.78 -6.48 23.66
C ASN A 459 -28.04 -6.91 24.94
N THR A 460 -28.77 -7.38 25.95
CA THR A 460 -28.20 -7.94 27.18
C THR A 460 -28.29 -9.47 27.15
N LEU A 461 -27.29 -10.16 27.67
CA LEU A 461 -27.18 -11.61 27.74
C LEU A 461 -26.96 -12.01 29.19
N ARG A 462 -27.67 -13.05 29.62
CA ARG A 462 -27.47 -13.68 30.91
C ARG A 462 -26.82 -15.04 30.72
N PHE A 463 -25.62 -15.20 31.26
CA PHE A 463 -24.86 -16.45 31.26
C PHE A 463 -25.06 -17.17 32.59
N CYS A 464 -25.58 -18.39 32.55
CA CYS A 464 -25.70 -19.26 33.72
C CYS A 464 -24.56 -20.28 33.73
N ARG A 465 -23.93 -20.52 34.88
CA ARG A 465 -22.85 -21.50 35.00
C ARG A 465 -23.42 -22.94 35.03
N SER A 466 -22.64 -23.91 34.58
CA SER A 466 -22.91 -25.34 34.82
C SER A 466 -22.19 -25.83 36.09
N ASN A 467 -22.76 -26.78 36.81
CA ASN A 467 -22.18 -27.33 38.04
C ASN A 467 -20.86 -28.06 37.77
N ALA A 468 -19.72 -27.40 37.99
CA ALA A 468 -18.40 -28.02 37.91
C ALA A 468 -17.72 -28.02 39.29
N ALA A 469 -17.58 -29.21 39.89
CA ALA A 469 -16.70 -29.52 41.02
C ALA A 469 -16.80 -28.61 42.27
N GLY A 470 -18.00 -28.45 42.83
CA GLY A 470 -18.16 -28.07 44.24
C GLY A 470 -18.52 -26.61 44.57
N SER A 471 -18.68 -25.74 43.58
CA SER A 471 -19.39 -24.46 43.75
C SER A 471 -20.15 -24.07 42.48
N PRO A 472 -21.48 -23.85 42.54
CA PRO A 472 -22.28 -23.40 41.39
C PRO A 472 -22.00 -21.94 41.00
N LEU A 473 -21.22 -21.21 41.80
CA LEU A 473 -21.10 -19.76 41.73
C LEU A 473 -19.98 -19.31 40.79
N TRP A 474 -20.22 -18.31 39.95
CA TRP A 474 -19.21 -17.53 39.23
C TRP A 474 -18.25 -16.83 40.20
N ASP A 475 -17.01 -16.60 39.75
CA ASP A 475 -15.98 -15.91 40.54
C ASP A 475 -16.44 -14.50 40.95
N THR A 476 -16.35 -14.18 42.25
CA THR A 476 -16.71 -12.87 42.79
C THR A 476 -15.75 -11.75 42.36
N GLY A 477 -14.58 -12.10 41.81
CA GLY A 477 -13.61 -11.16 41.26
C GLY A 477 -13.89 -10.70 39.83
N TYR A 478 -15.02 -11.09 39.20
CA TYR A 478 -15.42 -10.54 37.91
C TYR A 478 -15.99 -9.12 38.06
N GLU A 479 -15.27 -8.15 37.49
CA GLU A 479 -15.63 -6.73 37.50
C GLU A 479 -16.37 -6.31 36.23
N THR A 480 -17.07 -5.17 36.30
CA THR A 480 -17.72 -4.56 35.13
C THR A 480 -16.68 -4.26 34.03
N GLY A 481 -17.07 -4.48 32.78
CA GLY A 481 -16.17 -4.37 31.62
C GLY A 481 -15.38 -5.64 31.26
N SER A 482 -15.47 -6.71 32.07
CA SER A 482 -14.92 -8.03 31.73
C SER A 482 -15.46 -8.55 30.39
N LEU A 483 -14.58 -9.05 29.52
CA LEU A 483 -14.89 -9.52 28.18
C LEU A 483 -15.22 -11.01 28.17
N ILE A 484 -16.33 -11.38 27.54
CA ILE A 484 -16.77 -12.76 27.34
C ILE A 484 -16.64 -13.12 25.85
N THR A 485 -15.89 -14.18 25.55
CA THR A 485 -15.76 -14.73 24.19
C THR A 485 -16.03 -16.24 24.17
N PRO A 486 -16.61 -16.79 23.08
CA PRO A 486 -16.81 -18.22 22.95
C PRO A 486 -15.46 -18.93 22.77
N VAL A 487 -15.35 -20.14 23.33
CA VAL A 487 -14.20 -21.03 23.11
C VAL A 487 -14.71 -22.44 22.87
N CYS A 488 -13.85 -23.32 22.33
CA CYS A 488 -14.19 -24.73 22.18
C CYS A 488 -13.00 -25.65 22.37
N LEU A 489 -13.28 -26.96 22.44
CA LEU A 489 -12.26 -28.00 22.59
C LEU A 489 -11.92 -28.62 21.24
N PRO A 490 -10.63 -28.87 20.93
CA PRO A 490 -10.27 -29.76 19.84
C PRO A 490 -10.75 -31.18 20.16
N ASP A 491 -11.16 -31.93 19.14
CA ASP A 491 -11.59 -33.31 19.35
C ASP A 491 -10.38 -34.22 19.65
N ARG A 492 -10.35 -34.80 20.86
CA ARG A 492 -9.29 -35.71 21.31
C ARG A 492 -9.28 -37.02 20.52
N ASN A 493 -10.44 -37.45 20.03
CA ASN A 493 -10.60 -38.75 19.39
C ASN A 493 -10.31 -38.70 17.88
N VAL A 494 -10.14 -37.50 17.33
CA VAL A 494 -9.86 -37.29 15.89
C VAL A 494 -8.43 -36.79 15.73
N ASN A 495 -7.61 -37.58 15.02
CA ASN A 495 -6.22 -37.25 14.68
C ASN A 495 -5.36 -36.79 15.87
N ASN A 496 -5.69 -37.23 17.10
CA ASN A 496 -5.01 -36.85 18.34
C ASN A 496 -4.81 -35.33 18.51
N ARG A 497 -5.85 -34.51 18.20
CA ARG A 497 -5.81 -33.03 18.24
C ARG A 497 -4.79 -32.38 17.29
N LYS A 498 -4.35 -33.09 16.25
CA LYS A 498 -3.47 -32.54 15.20
C LYS A 498 -4.30 -32.00 14.04
N LEU A 499 -3.71 -31.06 13.30
CA LEU A 499 -4.24 -30.64 12.02
C LEU A 499 -4.30 -31.83 11.05
N ILE A 500 -5.42 -31.96 10.34
CA ILE A 500 -5.68 -33.01 9.36
C ILE A 500 -5.24 -32.48 8.01
N ILE A 501 -4.37 -33.21 7.31
CA ILE A 501 -3.95 -32.86 5.95
C ILE A 501 -4.85 -33.60 4.97
N ASN A 502 -5.61 -32.85 4.16
CA ASN A 502 -6.46 -33.41 3.12
C ASN A 502 -5.65 -33.76 1.86
N GLN A 503 -6.22 -34.56 0.96
CA GLN A 503 -5.56 -35.01 -0.28
C GLN A 503 -5.15 -33.86 -1.20
N ASP A 504 -5.88 -32.74 -1.09
CA ASP A 504 -5.72 -31.46 -1.75
C ASP A 504 -4.69 -30.53 -1.04
N GLY A 505 -3.98 -31.02 -0.04
CA GLY A 505 -2.89 -30.32 0.65
C GLY A 505 -3.35 -29.25 1.66
N ARG A 506 -4.66 -29.12 1.87
CA ARG A 506 -5.26 -28.20 2.85
C ARG A 506 -5.29 -28.81 4.24
N TYR A 507 -5.28 -27.95 5.26
CA TYR A 507 -5.32 -28.33 6.65
C TYR A 507 -6.73 -28.13 7.22
N ASP A 508 -7.24 -29.09 7.98
CA ASP A 508 -8.49 -28.99 8.72
C ASP A 508 -8.25 -29.23 10.22
N LEU A 509 -9.20 -28.81 11.07
CA LEU A 509 -9.17 -29.05 12.51
C LEU A 509 -10.52 -29.58 13.00
N ALA A 510 -10.51 -30.74 13.66
CA ALA A 510 -11.70 -31.30 14.29
C ALA A 510 -11.98 -30.65 15.65
N TYR A 511 -13.24 -30.30 15.92
CA TYR A 511 -13.69 -29.77 17.20
C TYR A 511 -14.69 -30.72 17.87
N LYS A 512 -14.74 -30.70 19.21
CA LYS A 512 -15.67 -31.52 19.99
C LYS A 512 -17.05 -30.85 20.03
N GLU A 513 -18.08 -31.59 19.61
CA GLU A 513 -19.47 -31.12 19.68
C GLU A 513 -19.89 -30.79 21.12
N GLY A 514 -20.78 -29.81 21.29
CA GLY A 514 -21.28 -29.37 22.58
C GLY A 514 -20.34 -28.47 23.39
N THR A 515 -19.11 -28.24 22.92
CA THR A 515 -18.10 -27.50 23.70
C THR A 515 -18.01 -26.00 23.39
N GLY A 516 -18.91 -25.47 22.55
CA GLY A 516 -18.97 -24.05 22.19
C GLY A 516 -18.57 -23.71 20.74
N ALA A 517 -18.16 -24.68 19.92
CA ALA A 517 -17.77 -24.43 18.52
C ALA A 517 -18.93 -23.87 17.66
N LEU A 518 -20.18 -24.16 18.03
CA LEU A 518 -21.37 -23.62 17.35
C LEU A 518 -21.57 -22.11 17.59
N ALA A 519 -20.94 -21.55 18.61
CA ALA A 519 -20.92 -20.09 18.84
C ALA A 519 -19.87 -19.35 18.01
N PHE A 520 -19.01 -20.06 17.25
CA PHE A 520 -18.05 -19.43 16.34
C PHE A 520 -18.73 -18.96 15.05
N PRO A 521 -18.19 -17.99 14.30
CA PRO A 521 -18.75 -17.61 13.01
C PRO A 521 -18.71 -18.78 12.01
N GLU A 522 -19.69 -18.88 11.13
CA GLU A 522 -19.77 -19.96 10.14
C GLU A 522 -18.59 -19.94 9.16
N ARG A 523 -17.97 -18.77 8.95
CA ARG A 523 -16.90 -18.54 7.97
C ARG A 523 -15.87 -17.54 8.48
N ASN A 524 -14.63 -17.67 7.98
CA ASN A 524 -13.51 -16.76 8.24
C ASN A 524 -13.17 -16.52 9.70
N GLY A 525 -13.56 -17.40 10.62
CA GLY A 525 -13.23 -17.20 12.02
C GLY A 525 -11.73 -17.30 12.22
N VAL A 526 -11.24 -16.40 13.07
CA VAL A 526 -9.85 -16.38 13.51
C VAL A 526 -9.83 -16.79 14.96
N PHE A 527 -8.93 -17.69 15.31
CA PHE A 527 -8.83 -18.24 16.64
C PHE A 527 -7.37 -18.38 17.07
N SER A 528 -7.14 -18.31 18.38
CA SER A 528 -5.85 -18.65 18.98
C SER A 528 -5.85 -20.09 19.49
N VAL A 529 -4.72 -20.77 19.33
CA VAL A 529 -4.53 -22.14 19.84
C VAL A 529 -3.04 -22.41 20.12
N ARG A 530 -2.73 -23.19 21.15
CA ARG A 530 -1.34 -23.54 21.51
C ARG A 530 -1.02 -24.98 21.15
N PHE A 531 0.12 -25.19 20.48
CA PHE A 531 0.65 -26.51 20.15
C PHE A 531 1.66 -26.99 21.19
N GLU A 532 1.76 -28.30 21.37
CA GLU A 532 2.77 -28.91 22.24
C GLU A 532 4.18 -28.57 21.74
N GLY A 533 5.05 -28.13 22.64
CA GLY A 533 6.41 -27.67 22.32
C GLY A 533 6.54 -26.18 21.97
N GLU A 534 5.43 -25.45 21.82
CA GLU A 534 5.47 -24.01 21.55
C GLU A 534 5.23 -23.16 22.80
N PRO A 535 6.03 -22.08 23.03
CA PRO A 535 5.91 -21.26 24.22
C PRO A 535 4.66 -20.37 24.21
N THR A 536 4.15 -20.00 23.02
CA THR A 536 3.04 -19.06 22.83
C THR A 536 1.95 -19.64 21.91
N PRO A 537 0.68 -19.23 22.08
CA PRO A 537 -0.40 -19.64 21.17
C PRO A 537 -0.23 -19.00 19.78
N ARG A 538 -0.58 -19.74 18.73
CA ARG A 538 -0.65 -19.28 17.34
C ARG A 538 -2.02 -18.73 17.01
N MET A 539 -2.06 -17.76 16.10
CA MET A 539 -3.30 -17.20 15.52
C MET A 539 -3.56 -17.85 14.16
N LEU A 540 -4.59 -18.69 14.11
CA LEU A 540 -5.01 -19.41 12.91
C LEU A 540 -6.36 -18.88 12.41
N SER A 541 -6.63 -19.04 11.13
CA SER A 541 -7.93 -18.76 10.52
C SER A 541 -8.49 -20.02 9.88
N TYR A 542 -9.80 -20.21 9.95
CA TYR A 542 -10.50 -21.21 9.16
C TYR A 542 -11.38 -20.54 8.10
N ARG A 543 -11.58 -21.23 6.98
CA ARG A 543 -12.43 -20.75 5.89
C ARG A 543 -13.90 -21.00 6.19
N HIS A 544 -14.23 -22.19 6.66
CA HIS A 544 -15.60 -22.59 6.97
C HIS A 544 -15.66 -23.49 8.20
N ARG A 545 -16.67 -23.30 9.04
CA ARG A 545 -17.03 -24.22 10.12
C ARG A 545 -18.16 -25.12 9.64
N ASN A 546 -17.81 -26.36 9.34
CA ASN A 546 -18.77 -27.37 8.91
C ASN A 546 -19.37 -28.10 10.12
N ARG A 547 -20.71 -28.09 10.22
CA ARG A 547 -21.46 -28.73 11.30
C ARG A 547 -21.54 -30.24 11.15
N ASP A 548 -21.69 -30.73 9.92
CA ASP A 548 -21.92 -32.15 9.62
C ASP A 548 -20.63 -32.97 9.80
N THR A 549 -19.50 -32.41 9.38
CA THR A 549 -18.18 -33.06 9.53
C THR A 549 -17.51 -32.77 10.87
N ARG A 550 -18.06 -31.84 11.67
CA ARG A 550 -17.50 -31.33 12.93
C ARG A 550 -16.06 -30.80 12.78
N ARG A 551 -15.80 -30.08 11.68
CA ARG A 551 -14.47 -29.55 11.33
C ARG A 551 -14.49 -28.06 11.04
N PHE A 552 -13.40 -27.40 11.44
CA PHE A 552 -12.96 -26.15 10.86
C PHE A 552 -12.14 -26.49 9.61
N GLU A 553 -12.66 -26.13 8.44
CA GLU A 553 -12.09 -26.48 7.14
C GLU A 553 -11.23 -25.33 6.59
N GLY A 554 -10.11 -25.68 5.96
CA GLY A 554 -9.21 -24.71 5.32
C GLY A 554 -8.49 -23.81 6.33
N ILE A 555 -7.83 -24.43 7.31
CA ILE A 555 -6.94 -23.80 8.27
C ILE A 555 -5.73 -23.18 7.56
N SER A 556 -5.43 -21.94 7.93
CA SER A 556 -4.21 -21.25 7.53
C SER A 556 -3.65 -20.41 8.67
N ASP A 557 -2.33 -20.23 8.68
CA ASP A 557 -1.68 -19.32 9.62
C ASP A 557 -1.87 -17.88 9.16
N THR A 558 -2.39 -17.03 10.05
CA THR A 558 -2.69 -15.62 9.72
C THR A 558 -1.43 -14.78 9.50
N GLY A 559 -0.27 -15.23 10.00
CA GLY A 559 1.04 -14.63 9.80
C GLY A 559 1.83 -15.25 8.64
N GLY A 560 1.27 -16.23 7.92
CA GLY A 560 1.94 -16.90 6.81
C GLY A 560 3.04 -17.88 7.22
N ARG A 561 3.10 -18.27 8.50
CA ARG A 561 4.05 -19.29 8.99
C ARG A 561 3.62 -20.69 8.55
N SER A 562 4.57 -21.60 8.42
CA SER A 562 4.26 -23.02 8.24
C SER A 562 3.48 -23.56 9.43
N LEU A 563 2.43 -24.34 9.16
CA LEU A 563 1.57 -24.92 10.19
C LEU A 563 2.29 -26.08 10.92
N PRO A 564 2.15 -26.19 12.26
CA PRO A 564 2.77 -27.27 13.03
C PRO A 564 2.17 -28.64 12.74
N ASN A 565 3.01 -29.68 12.80
CA ASN A 565 2.59 -31.09 12.74
C ASN A 565 2.33 -31.72 14.13
N GLY A 566 2.64 -30.98 15.21
CA GLY A 566 2.44 -31.41 16.59
C GLY A 566 0.97 -31.36 17.03
N PRO A 567 0.59 -32.09 18.10
CA PRO A 567 -0.75 -31.99 18.68
C PRO A 567 -0.94 -30.68 19.46
N MET A 568 -2.20 -30.29 19.68
CA MET A 568 -2.55 -29.16 20.52
C MET A 568 -2.45 -29.50 22.02
N VAL A 569 -2.05 -28.52 22.83
CA VAL A 569 -1.93 -28.69 24.29
C VAL A 569 -3.32 -28.87 24.91
N GLU A 570 -3.48 -29.87 25.77
CA GLU A 570 -4.76 -30.11 26.44
C GLU A 570 -5.11 -29.03 27.48
N PRO A 571 -6.41 -28.77 27.72
CA PRO A 571 -6.86 -27.83 28.74
C PRO A 571 -6.70 -28.23 30.21
N GLY A 572 -6.31 -29.48 30.47
CA GLY A 572 -6.23 -30.05 31.82
C GLY A 572 -7.58 -30.57 32.33
N SER A 573 -7.54 -31.41 33.38
CA SER A 573 -8.71 -32.08 33.98
C SER A 573 -9.23 -31.39 35.26
N SER A 574 -8.55 -30.35 35.75
CA SER A 574 -8.91 -29.60 36.95
C SER A 574 -8.68 -28.11 36.74
N ALA A 575 -9.51 -27.27 37.36
CA ALA A 575 -9.33 -25.82 37.32
C ALA A 575 -7.98 -25.39 37.95
N PRO A 576 -7.30 -24.35 37.42
CA PRO A 576 -7.70 -23.53 36.27
C PRO A 576 -7.41 -24.22 34.92
N TYR A 577 -8.46 -24.32 34.09
CA TYR A 577 -8.33 -24.84 32.72
C TYR A 577 -7.53 -23.86 31.84
N LYS A 578 -6.83 -24.36 30.81
CA LYS A 578 -5.99 -23.53 29.92
C LYS A 578 -6.16 -23.97 28.44
N ASN A 579 -5.52 -23.30 27.47
CA ASN A 579 -5.29 -23.85 26.11
C ASN A 579 -6.53 -24.31 25.32
N PHE A 580 -7.57 -23.49 25.25
CA PHE A 580 -8.72 -23.75 24.40
C PHE A 580 -8.46 -23.30 22.95
N ILE A 581 -9.34 -23.67 22.03
CA ILE A 581 -9.48 -22.97 20.75
C ILE A 581 -10.28 -21.70 21.08
N GLU A 582 -9.63 -20.54 21.05
CA GLU A 582 -10.25 -19.28 21.48
C GLU A 582 -10.58 -18.40 20.28
N LEU A 583 -11.84 -18.01 20.10
CA LEU A 583 -12.21 -17.09 19.03
C LEU A 583 -11.63 -15.69 19.30
N ALA A 584 -10.94 -15.11 18.32
CA ALA A 584 -10.54 -13.71 18.34
C ALA A 584 -11.79 -12.80 18.21
N LYS A 585 -11.67 -11.51 18.54
CA LYS A 585 -12.81 -10.57 18.37
C LYS A 585 -13.32 -10.64 16.93
N PHE A 586 -14.63 -10.78 16.77
CA PHE A 586 -15.25 -11.02 15.47
C PHE A 586 -16.60 -10.33 15.41
N VAL A 587 -16.97 -9.81 14.23
CA VAL A 587 -18.24 -9.15 13.94
C VAL A 587 -18.80 -9.66 12.61
N ARG A 588 -20.10 -9.99 12.60
CA ARG A 588 -20.89 -10.07 11.38
C ARG A 588 -21.55 -8.72 11.14
N LEU A 589 -21.28 -8.09 9.99
CA LEU A 589 -21.91 -6.84 9.58
C LEU A 589 -22.87 -7.09 8.43
N GLU A 590 -24.13 -6.67 8.57
CA GLU A 590 -25.10 -6.71 7.47
C GLU A 590 -25.38 -5.29 7.00
N SER A 591 -25.21 -5.05 5.70
CA SER A 591 -25.54 -3.77 5.06
C SER A 591 -26.66 -3.98 4.05
N THR A 592 -27.75 -3.24 4.18
CA THR A 592 -28.90 -3.32 3.27
C THR A 592 -29.07 -2.00 2.52
N GLY A 593 -28.82 -1.99 1.22
CA GLY A 593 -29.12 -0.85 0.37
C GLY A 593 -30.59 -0.86 -0.05
N ILE A 594 -31.25 0.28 0.03
CA ILE A 594 -32.69 0.46 -0.19
C ILE A 594 -32.87 1.63 -1.14
N LEU A 595 -33.65 1.42 -2.20
CA LEU A 595 -33.93 2.42 -3.24
C LEU A 595 -35.43 2.47 -3.53
N GLY A 596 -36.02 3.68 -3.52
CA GLY A 596 -37.45 3.89 -3.71
C GLY A 596 -38.26 3.85 -2.41
N ALA A 597 -39.59 3.92 -2.51
CA ALA A 597 -40.52 3.88 -1.39
C ALA A 597 -41.81 3.16 -1.78
N GLY A 598 -42.44 2.46 -0.83
CA GLY A 598 -43.71 1.75 -1.03
C GLY A 598 -43.57 0.53 -1.97
N ALA A 599 -44.54 0.33 -2.87
CA ALA A 599 -44.57 -0.83 -3.77
C ALA A 599 -43.45 -0.88 -4.84
N ALA A 600 -42.66 0.20 -4.97
CA ALA A 600 -41.51 0.29 -5.88
C ALA A 600 -40.16 0.22 -5.14
N GLU A 601 -40.15 -0.10 -3.83
CA GLU A 601 -38.92 -0.26 -3.05
C GLU A 601 -38.13 -1.49 -3.51
N VAL A 602 -36.86 -1.29 -3.83
CA VAL A 602 -35.90 -2.34 -4.12
C VAL A 602 -34.85 -2.34 -3.02
N SER A 603 -34.73 -3.44 -2.29
CA SER A 603 -33.73 -3.60 -1.24
C SER A 603 -32.80 -4.79 -1.52
N ARG A 604 -31.53 -4.64 -1.15
CA ARG A 604 -30.52 -5.70 -1.25
C ARG A 604 -29.65 -5.72 -0.01
N LYS A 605 -29.59 -6.87 0.66
CA LYS A 605 -28.73 -7.13 1.82
C LYS A 605 -27.42 -7.79 1.37
N ILE A 606 -26.31 -7.37 1.96
CA ILE A 606 -24.99 -7.99 1.88
C ILE A 606 -24.52 -8.26 3.31
N THR A 607 -23.97 -9.45 3.56
CA THR A 607 -23.40 -9.80 4.88
C THR A 607 -21.89 -9.96 4.79
N TYR A 608 -21.18 -9.44 5.79
CA TYR A 608 -19.73 -9.44 5.87
C TYR A 608 -19.31 -10.13 7.18
N GLU A 609 -18.49 -11.16 7.08
CA GLU A 609 -17.94 -11.90 8.22
C GLU A 609 -16.50 -11.39 8.49
N ILE A 610 -16.33 -10.62 9.56
CA ILE A 610 -15.16 -9.77 9.78
C ILE A 610 -14.46 -10.10 11.10
N PRO A 611 -13.21 -10.58 11.06
CA PRO A 611 -12.37 -10.64 12.25
C PRO A 611 -11.81 -9.25 12.60
N LEU A 612 -11.93 -8.86 13.86
CA LEU A 612 -11.51 -7.57 14.41
C LEU A 612 -10.19 -7.73 15.18
N GLY A 613 -9.24 -6.81 14.95
CA GLY A 613 -8.11 -6.60 15.86
C GLY A 613 -7.08 -7.75 15.98
N TYR A 614 -7.19 -8.87 15.27
CA TYR A 614 -6.14 -9.90 15.36
C TYR A 614 -4.85 -9.51 14.60
N MET A 615 -4.95 -8.57 13.66
CA MET A 615 -3.79 -7.86 13.12
C MET A 615 -3.45 -6.57 13.90
N THR A 616 -4.11 -6.31 15.04
CA THR A 616 -3.57 -5.37 16.05
C THR A 616 -2.63 -6.12 16.98
N ALA A 617 -1.57 -6.65 16.39
CA ALA A 617 -0.28 -6.59 17.04
C ALA A 617 0.57 -5.75 16.10
N ALA A 618 1.17 -4.66 16.61
CA ALA A 618 2.44 -4.24 16.04
C ALA A 618 3.24 -5.53 15.79
N ALA A 619 3.71 -5.77 14.56
CA ALA A 619 4.38 -7.05 14.28
C ALA A 619 5.38 -7.29 15.42
N PRO A 620 5.34 -8.48 16.06
CA PRO A 620 5.91 -8.66 17.38
C PRO A 620 7.34 -8.16 17.37
N LYS A 621 7.57 -7.05 18.09
CA LYS A 621 8.91 -6.52 18.22
C LYS A 621 9.68 -7.52 19.04
N THR A 622 10.80 -7.94 18.52
CA THR A 622 11.67 -8.85 19.24
C THR A 622 12.77 -8.03 19.87
N GLU A 623 13.01 -8.27 21.15
CA GLU A 623 13.95 -7.53 21.97
C GLU A 623 14.99 -8.47 22.53
N MET A 624 16.23 -7.99 22.60
CA MET A 624 17.29 -8.59 23.40
C MET A 624 17.79 -7.54 24.39
N LYS A 625 18.02 -7.97 25.62
CA LYS A 625 18.49 -7.14 26.73
C LYS A 625 19.70 -7.82 27.36
N GLU A 626 20.72 -7.02 27.62
CA GLU A 626 21.98 -7.41 28.24
C GLU A 626 22.26 -6.47 29.42
N GLN A 627 22.33 -7.04 30.62
CA GLN A 627 22.60 -6.31 31.86
C GLN A 627 23.98 -6.65 32.44
N PHE A 628 24.86 -7.27 31.64
CA PHE A 628 26.26 -7.53 31.95
C PHE A 628 26.46 -8.25 33.31
N GLY A 629 25.73 -9.35 33.51
CA GLY A 629 25.69 -10.05 34.80
C GLY A 629 27.03 -10.68 35.25
N SER A 630 27.56 -11.64 34.49
CA SER A 630 28.81 -12.35 34.89
C SER A 630 29.71 -12.80 33.73
N SER A 631 29.28 -12.68 32.47
CA SER A 631 30.08 -13.07 31.31
C SER A 631 29.68 -12.30 30.05
N LEU A 632 30.55 -12.33 29.03
CA LEU A 632 30.32 -11.74 27.71
C LEU A 632 29.78 -12.78 26.69
N ALA A 633 28.97 -13.74 27.14
CA ALA A 633 28.53 -14.89 26.33
C ALA A 633 27.79 -14.50 25.02
N ASN A 634 27.09 -13.37 25.02
CA ASN A 634 26.33 -12.85 23.88
C ASN A 634 27.18 -12.02 22.90
N TRP A 635 28.47 -11.83 23.17
CA TRP A 635 29.35 -10.92 22.42
C TRP A 635 30.45 -11.69 21.67
N PHE A 636 31.07 -11.04 20.69
CA PHE A 636 32.28 -11.55 20.04
C PHE A 636 33.48 -11.37 20.97
N THR A 637 34.05 -12.49 21.43
CA THR A 637 35.21 -12.50 22.34
C THR A 637 36.44 -13.20 21.73
N GLY A 638 36.34 -13.69 20.49
CA GLY A 638 37.45 -14.29 19.73
C GLY A 638 38.37 -13.25 19.10
N SER A 639 39.46 -13.68 18.46
CA SER A 639 40.32 -12.81 17.65
C SER A 639 39.67 -12.60 16.28
N GLU A 640 38.84 -11.56 16.18
CA GLU A 640 38.06 -11.21 14.99
C GLU A 640 38.03 -9.70 14.82
N ILE A 641 37.82 -9.21 13.59
CA ILE A 641 37.81 -7.77 13.26
C ILE A 641 36.75 -6.99 14.07
N SER A 642 35.72 -7.69 14.57
CA SER A 642 34.60 -7.13 15.34
C SER A 642 34.86 -7.03 16.86
N HIS A 643 36.03 -7.49 17.32
CA HIS A 643 36.45 -7.47 18.73
C HIS A 643 37.89 -6.92 18.82
N ILE A 644 38.01 -5.68 19.26
CA ILE A 644 39.25 -4.91 19.35
C ILE A 644 39.52 -4.55 20.81
N GLY A 645 40.72 -4.86 21.28
CA GLY A 645 41.12 -4.72 22.68
C GLY A 645 40.57 -5.83 23.58
N THR A 646 40.53 -5.60 24.89
CA THR A 646 39.98 -6.53 25.89
C THR A 646 39.01 -5.82 26.81
N GLN A 647 37.94 -6.52 27.19
CA GLN A 647 36.88 -6.05 28.07
C GLN A 647 36.59 -7.10 29.14
N ALA A 648 36.18 -6.66 30.32
CA ALA A 648 35.77 -7.51 31.42
C ALA A 648 34.46 -7.00 32.05
N ILE A 649 33.78 -7.86 32.79
CA ILE A 649 32.63 -7.46 33.59
C ILE A 649 33.11 -7.08 34.99
N GLU A 650 32.79 -5.86 35.42
CA GLU A 650 33.11 -5.34 36.75
C GLU A 650 31.91 -4.57 37.30
N GLY A 651 31.47 -4.91 38.51
CA GLY A 651 30.35 -4.23 39.17
C GLY A 651 29.01 -4.33 38.43
N GLY A 652 28.81 -5.37 37.60
CA GLY A 652 27.61 -5.54 36.77
C GLY A 652 27.57 -4.62 35.55
N ALA A 653 28.72 -4.14 35.08
CA ALA A 653 28.86 -3.35 33.87
C ALA A 653 30.07 -3.85 33.07
N LEU A 654 30.06 -3.61 31.75
CA LEU A 654 31.20 -3.87 30.88
C LEU A 654 32.23 -2.75 31.05
N ARG A 655 33.45 -3.12 31.43
CA ARG A 655 34.62 -2.24 31.54
C ARG A 655 35.66 -2.59 30.49
N VAL A 656 36.27 -1.57 29.89
CA VAL A 656 37.43 -1.75 29.01
C VAL A 656 38.69 -1.99 29.85
N THR A 657 39.40 -3.09 29.64
CA THR A 657 40.59 -3.45 30.43
C THR A 657 41.90 -3.13 29.71
N SER A 658 41.97 -3.34 28.40
CA SER A 658 43.14 -2.98 27.60
C SER A 658 42.73 -2.59 26.19
N PRO A 659 42.94 -1.32 25.77
CA PRO A 659 42.67 -0.90 24.41
C PRO A 659 43.78 -1.32 23.44
N GLN A 660 43.46 -1.46 22.16
CA GLN A 660 44.42 -1.77 21.11
C GLN A 660 44.99 -0.49 20.50
N THR A 661 46.30 -0.47 20.29
CA THR A 661 46.96 0.56 19.49
C THR A 661 46.79 0.24 18.01
N THR A 662 46.19 1.14 17.25
CA THR A 662 45.75 0.90 15.86
C THR A 662 46.59 1.60 14.81
N ASN A 663 47.21 2.76 15.11
CA ASN A 663 48.06 3.46 14.15
C ASN A 663 49.34 3.98 14.83
N VAL A 664 50.51 3.60 14.29
CA VAL A 664 51.84 3.94 14.79
C VAL A 664 52.63 4.52 13.62
N SER A 665 53.30 5.66 13.82
CA SER A 665 54.22 6.18 12.80
C SER A 665 55.33 5.14 12.55
N PRO A 666 55.61 4.73 11.30
CA PRO A 666 56.75 3.86 11.03
C PRO A 666 58.01 4.58 11.51
N THR A 667 58.78 3.94 12.40
CA THR A 667 60.06 4.40 13.00
C THR A 667 60.06 5.31 14.23
N SER A 668 58.92 5.60 14.88
CA SER A 668 58.90 6.31 16.19
C SER A 668 57.97 5.64 17.21
N SER A 669 58.16 5.91 18.51
CA SER A 669 57.25 5.50 19.60
C SER A 669 55.94 6.32 19.65
N CYS A 670 55.70 7.14 18.63
CA CYS A 670 54.56 8.05 18.51
C CYS A 670 53.30 7.26 18.15
N LEU A 671 52.40 7.10 19.12
CA LEU A 671 51.08 6.50 18.94
C LEU A 671 50.09 7.57 18.46
N LEU A 672 49.33 7.27 17.39
CA LEU A 672 48.37 8.22 16.84
C LEU A 672 47.00 8.13 17.51
N PHE A 673 46.49 6.94 17.85
CA PHE A 673 45.28 6.77 18.66
C PHE A 673 45.14 5.33 19.18
N ARG A 674 44.20 5.12 20.10
CA ARG A 674 43.82 3.80 20.62
C ARG A 674 42.34 3.54 20.42
N GLU A 675 42.00 2.28 20.17
CA GLU A 675 40.64 1.83 19.88
C GLU A 675 40.24 0.64 20.77
N ASN A 676 38.97 0.63 21.17
CA ASN A 676 38.29 -0.53 21.72
C ASN A 676 36.94 -0.67 21.04
N GLN A 677 36.59 -1.89 20.64
CA GLN A 677 35.32 -2.20 20.03
C GLN A 677 34.90 -3.62 20.40
N ILE A 678 33.61 -3.82 20.71
CA ILE A 678 33.04 -5.15 20.91
C ILE A 678 31.67 -5.21 20.25
N ALA A 679 31.50 -6.16 19.32
CA ALA A 679 30.24 -6.38 18.64
C ALA A 679 29.38 -7.44 19.34
N LEU A 680 28.07 -7.25 19.26
CA LEU A 680 27.10 -8.25 19.68
C LEU A 680 27.09 -9.42 18.69
N ASN A 681 27.13 -10.64 19.20
CA ASN A 681 26.93 -11.84 18.39
C ASN A 681 25.43 -12.18 18.34
N TRP A 682 24.79 -11.89 17.21
CA TRP A 682 23.35 -12.04 17.02
C TRP A 682 22.88 -13.48 17.15
N GLU A 683 23.66 -14.43 16.65
CA GLU A 683 23.35 -15.85 16.77
C GLU A 683 23.26 -16.29 18.24
N LYS A 684 24.23 -15.90 19.06
CA LYS A 684 24.23 -16.22 20.50
C LYS A 684 23.16 -15.44 21.27
N ALA A 685 23.02 -14.15 20.96
CA ALA A 685 22.12 -13.26 21.68
C ALA A 685 20.63 -13.59 21.47
N PHE A 686 20.23 -14.03 20.27
CA PHE A 686 18.84 -14.36 19.96
C PHE A 686 18.50 -15.85 20.07
N SER A 687 19.48 -16.75 20.13
CA SER A 687 19.25 -18.18 20.39
C SER A 687 18.79 -18.44 21.83
N SER A 688 19.39 -17.75 22.80
CA SER A 688 19.05 -17.89 24.23
C SER A 688 17.62 -17.43 24.57
N SER A 689 17.05 -16.52 23.79
CA SER A 689 15.67 -16.03 23.93
C SER A 689 14.64 -16.80 23.10
N GLY A 690 15.05 -17.79 22.29
CA GLY A 690 14.16 -18.52 21.37
C GLY A 690 13.61 -17.68 20.22
N ALA A 691 14.18 -16.49 19.99
CA ALA A 691 13.69 -15.52 19.00
C ALA A 691 14.53 -15.47 17.71
N GLN A 692 15.49 -16.37 17.57
CA GLN A 692 16.41 -16.46 16.42
C GLN A 692 15.67 -16.62 15.08
N GLU A 693 14.65 -17.48 15.00
CA GLU A 693 13.84 -17.66 13.79
C GLU A 693 13.03 -16.40 13.44
N ASN A 694 12.66 -15.59 14.44
CA ASN A 694 11.90 -14.37 14.22
C ASN A 694 12.75 -13.31 13.50
N PHE A 695 14.06 -13.23 13.75
CA PHE A 695 14.92 -12.23 13.09
C PHE A 695 15.02 -12.45 11.59
N GLU A 696 15.40 -13.66 11.17
CA GLU A 696 15.60 -13.98 9.76
C GLU A 696 14.27 -13.88 8.98
N THR A 697 13.18 -14.32 9.63
CA THR A 697 11.82 -14.20 9.10
C THR A 697 11.40 -12.74 8.94
N GLU A 698 11.64 -11.89 9.95
CA GLU A 698 11.26 -10.47 9.89
C GLU A 698 12.11 -9.68 8.89
N TRP A 699 13.41 -9.99 8.75
CA TRP A 699 14.25 -9.40 7.71
C TRP A 699 13.77 -9.80 6.30
N LYS A 700 13.47 -11.08 6.05
CA LYS A 700 12.90 -11.56 4.78
C LYS A 700 11.53 -10.93 4.50
N ARG A 701 10.68 -10.82 5.53
CA ARG A 701 9.36 -10.19 5.49
C ARG A 701 9.45 -8.70 5.14
N ALA A 702 10.39 -7.97 5.75
CA ALA A 702 10.61 -6.55 5.51
C ALA A 702 11.24 -6.25 4.14
N GLY A 703 11.35 -7.24 3.22
CA GLY A 703 11.94 -7.06 1.90
C GLY A 703 13.47 -7.07 1.90
N ARG A 704 14.09 -7.72 2.89
CA ARG A 704 15.55 -7.70 3.15
C ARG A 704 16.06 -6.32 3.57
N TYR A 705 15.22 -5.56 4.27
CA TYR A 705 15.59 -4.29 4.90
C TYR A 705 15.57 -4.46 6.42
N LEU A 706 16.63 -4.03 7.09
CA LEU A 706 16.78 -4.21 8.53
C LEU A 706 16.71 -2.88 9.27
N SER A 707 15.68 -2.75 10.11
CA SER A 707 15.48 -1.60 10.99
C SER A 707 15.47 -2.07 12.44
N TYR A 708 16.12 -1.31 13.31
CA TYR A 708 16.20 -1.61 14.73
C TYR A 708 16.46 -0.35 15.55
N ASP A 709 16.11 -0.44 16.82
CA ASP A 709 16.48 0.50 17.87
C ASP A 709 17.58 -0.15 18.72
N VAL A 710 18.62 0.60 19.04
CA VAL A 710 19.70 0.18 19.95
C VAL A 710 19.87 1.20 21.06
N GLN A 711 20.08 0.73 22.28
CA GLN A 711 20.33 1.55 23.45
C GLN A 711 21.50 1.00 24.27
N ALA A 712 22.30 1.91 24.84
CA ALA A 712 23.23 1.61 25.92
C ALA A 712 23.21 2.72 26.97
N LYS A 713 23.54 2.37 28.21
CA LYS A 713 23.86 3.33 29.26
C LYS A 713 25.36 3.40 29.46
N LEU A 714 25.85 4.61 29.61
CA LEU A 714 27.29 4.88 29.66
C LEU A 714 27.57 5.57 30.99
N LYS A 715 28.48 4.99 31.77
CA LYS A 715 29.04 5.61 32.97
C LYS A 715 30.37 6.25 32.62
N LEU A 716 30.48 7.52 32.97
CA LEU A 716 31.68 8.33 32.81
C LEU A 716 32.17 8.65 34.21
N ASP A 717 33.43 8.34 34.53
CA ASP A 717 34.05 8.82 35.76
C ASP A 717 34.33 10.33 35.64
N SER A 718 33.97 11.08 36.67
CA SER A 718 34.17 12.53 36.80
C SER A 718 35.64 13.00 36.72
N THR A 719 36.60 12.08 36.78
CA THR A 719 38.04 12.36 36.67
C THR A 719 38.56 12.46 35.22
N ASN A 720 37.77 12.04 34.22
CA ASN A 720 38.20 12.00 32.82
C ASN A 720 37.95 13.34 32.09
N GLN A 721 39.01 14.06 31.72
CA GLN A 721 38.91 15.32 30.94
C GLN A 721 38.79 15.10 29.42
N THR A 722 39.32 13.98 28.92
CA THR A 722 39.34 13.59 27.51
C THR A 722 38.77 12.19 27.35
N TYR A 723 37.72 12.00 26.56
CA TYR A 723 37.11 10.68 26.34
C TYR A 723 36.26 10.66 25.06
N ALA A 724 36.15 9.48 24.47
CA ALA A 724 35.22 9.17 23.41
C ALA A 724 34.63 7.77 23.62
N GLY A 725 33.31 7.64 23.67
CA GLY A 725 32.66 6.32 23.71
C GLY A 725 31.20 6.36 23.30
N GLY A 726 30.67 5.21 22.90
CA GLY A 726 29.28 5.14 22.47
C GLY A 726 28.87 3.84 21.77
N LEU A 727 27.94 3.99 20.84
CA LEU A 727 27.29 2.90 20.12
C LEU A 727 27.84 2.80 18.70
N SER A 728 28.24 1.60 18.29
CA SER A 728 28.55 1.26 16.91
C SER A 728 27.38 0.50 16.27
N PHE A 729 27.11 0.77 15.01
CA PHE A 729 26.02 0.15 14.25
C PHE A 729 26.36 0.05 12.76
N ARG A 730 25.64 -0.79 12.00
CA ARG A 730 25.99 -1.14 10.61
C ARG A 730 27.42 -1.65 10.49
N LEU A 731 27.86 -2.46 11.47
CA LEU A 731 29.14 -3.14 11.36
C LEU A 731 29.09 -4.13 10.18
N ASP A 732 30.24 -4.44 9.62
CA ASP A 732 30.38 -5.51 8.65
C ASP A 732 31.61 -6.37 8.92
N GLU A 733 31.73 -7.45 8.16
CA GLU A 733 32.82 -8.42 8.26
C GLU A 733 34.19 -7.84 7.86
N ALA A 734 34.20 -6.70 7.15
CA ALA A 734 35.42 -6.00 6.75
C ALA A 734 35.89 -4.99 7.81
N GLY A 735 35.12 -4.78 8.89
CA GLY A 735 35.48 -3.87 9.98
C GLY A 735 35.03 -2.42 9.77
N ASN A 736 34.16 -2.19 8.80
CA ASN A 736 33.54 -0.90 8.58
C ASN A 736 32.39 -0.71 9.57
N SER A 737 32.16 0.52 9.99
CA SER A 737 31.09 0.82 10.95
C SER A 737 30.60 2.26 10.88
N LEU A 738 29.38 2.47 11.34
CA LEU A 738 28.90 3.78 11.77
C LEU A 738 28.94 3.85 13.28
N GLY A 739 29.13 5.05 13.83
CA GLY A 739 29.13 5.22 15.26
C GLY A 739 28.56 6.54 15.72
N LEU A 740 27.91 6.48 16.88
CA LEU A 740 27.49 7.65 17.66
C LEU A 740 28.35 7.71 18.92
N THR A 741 29.10 8.80 19.08
CA THR A 741 30.05 8.99 20.18
C THR A 741 29.68 10.22 20.99
N ILE A 742 29.68 10.08 22.31
CA ILE A 742 29.87 11.21 23.22
C ILE A 742 31.36 11.49 23.36
N LEU A 743 31.75 12.74 23.15
CA LEU A 743 33.13 13.15 22.97
C LEU A 743 33.45 14.36 23.85
N SER A 744 34.59 14.32 24.54
CA SER A 744 35.30 15.49 25.07
C SER A 744 36.76 15.37 24.67
N SER A 745 37.33 16.40 24.04
CA SER A 745 38.65 16.33 23.43
C SER A 745 39.51 17.57 23.67
N VAL A 746 40.81 17.44 23.41
CA VAL A 746 41.77 18.54 23.49
C VAL A 746 42.46 18.68 22.14
N PRO A 747 42.18 19.74 21.36
CA PRO A 747 42.73 19.86 20.02
C PRO A 747 44.27 20.06 20.03
N GLY A 748 44.95 19.49 19.04
CA GLY A 748 46.36 19.74 18.71
C GLY A 748 47.26 18.50 18.75
N PHE A 749 48.57 18.71 18.54
CA PHE A 749 49.62 17.68 18.67
C PHE A 749 50.57 18.03 19.84
N TYR A 750 51.16 17.05 20.53
CA TYR A 750 52.03 17.28 21.71
C TYR A 750 53.51 17.58 21.40
N THR A 751 54.03 17.16 20.24
CA THR A 751 55.48 17.09 20.02
C THR A 751 55.90 17.64 18.65
N THR A 752 57.19 17.94 18.52
CA THR A 752 57.89 18.17 17.23
C THR A 752 57.78 17.01 16.24
N ASP A 753 57.14 15.90 16.63
CA ASP A 753 56.98 14.67 15.87
C ASP A 753 55.51 14.36 15.51
N GLY A 754 54.55 15.22 15.89
CA GLY A 754 53.17 15.17 15.37
C GLY A 754 52.25 14.13 16.03
N CYS A 755 52.50 13.78 17.29
CA CYS A 755 51.66 12.83 18.05
C CYS A 755 50.35 13.46 18.52
N ASP A 756 49.27 12.70 18.44
CA ASP A 756 47.93 13.12 18.87
C ASP A 756 47.87 13.46 20.36
N LYS A 757 47.09 14.49 20.70
CA LYS A 757 46.95 15.04 22.04
C LYS A 757 45.84 14.39 22.85
N ASP A 758 44.84 13.82 22.20
CA ASP A 758 43.69 13.24 22.87
C ASP A 758 43.55 11.72 22.68
N GLY A 759 44.32 11.10 21.79
CA GLY A 759 44.26 9.67 21.53
C GLY A 759 42.98 9.25 20.80
N ILE A 760 42.31 10.19 20.14
CA ILE A 760 41.05 10.05 19.43
C ILE A 760 41.31 10.32 17.94
N PRO A 761 40.82 9.48 17.02
CA PRO A 761 41.02 9.69 15.59
C PRO A 761 40.74 11.12 15.10
N ASN A 762 41.74 11.75 14.48
CA ASN A 762 41.67 13.12 13.96
C ASN A 762 40.45 13.38 13.05
N GLY A 763 40.06 12.40 12.23
CA GLY A 763 38.88 12.48 11.37
C GLY A 763 37.54 12.56 12.12
N MET A 764 37.51 12.30 13.44
CA MET A 764 36.36 12.54 14.33
C MET A 764 36.45 13.87 15.10
N THR A 765 37.65 14.48 15.18
CA THR A 765 37.95 15.63 16.05
C THR A 765 38.45 16.85 15.28
N THR A 766 38.10 16.99 13.99
CA THR A 766 38.57 17.95 12.93
C THR A 766 38.53 19.46 13.24
N VAL A 767 38.77 19.90 14.47
CA VAL A 767 38.37 21.21 14.94
C VAL A 767 39.57 22.07 15.28
N THR A 768 39.76 23.11 14.46
CA THR A 768 40.77 24.16 14.62
C THR A 768 40.37 25.25 15.63
N ALA A 769 39.12 25.25 16.12
CA ALA A 769 38.57 26.27 17.02
C ALA A 769 37.64 25.72 18.12
N ILE A 770 38.06 24.66 18.84
CA ILE A 770 37.37 24.23 20.08
C ILE A 770 37.89 25.08 21.26
N ILE A 771 36.98 25.63 22.05
CA ILE A 771 37.28 26.00 23.43
C ILE A 771 37.53 24.69 24.18
N GLN A 772 38.76 24.50 24.68
CA GLN A 772 39.25 23.28 25.34
C GLN A 772 38.19 22.60 26.24
N TYR A 773 38.02 21.29 26.13
CA TYR A 773 37.13 20.46 26.98
C TYR A 773 35.61 20.62 26.80
N ASN A 774 35.14 21.08 25.64
CA ASN A 774 33.69 21.12 25.38
C ASN A 774 33.11 19.72 25.06
N PRO A 775 31.92 19.38 25.61
CA PRO A 775 31.23 18.13 25.31
C PRO A 775 30.49 18.19 23.95
N TYR A 776 30.70 17.17 23.11
CA TYR A 776 30.08 16.99 21.81
C TYR A 776 29.38 15.64 21.70
N LEU A 777 28.34 15.61 20.87
CA LEU A 777 27.80 14.38 20.33
C LEU A 777 28.16 14.31 18.85
N VAL A 778 28.83 13.24 18.42
CA VAL A 778 29.40 13.11 17.08
C VAL A 778 28.90 11.83 16.42
N LEU A 779 28.37 11.97 15.21
CA LEU A 779 28.05 10.88 14.30
C LEU A 779 29.19 10.77 13.28
N TRP A 780 29.78 9.59 13.15
CA TRP A 780 30.92 9.34 12.27
C TRP A 780 30.78 8.00 11.54
N MET A 781 31.62 7.81 10.53
CA MET A 781 31.79 6.55 9.82
C MET A 781 33.26 6.11 9.81
N LYS A 782 33.50 4.80 9.87
CA LYS A 782 34.81 4.16 9.78
C LYS A 782 34.86 3.28 8.55
N GLU A 783 35.91 3.44 7.75
CA GLU A 783 36.25 2.60 6.61
C GLU A 783 37.58 1.89 6.88
N ALA A 784 37.56 0.55 6.97
CA ALA A 784 38.73 -0.25 7.32
C ALA A 784 39.76 -0.33 6.17
N ALA A 785 39.30 -0.35 4.92
CA ALA A 785 40.14 -0.38 3.73
C ALA A 785 39.50 0.44 2.61
N ARG A 786 40.01 1.65 2.39
CA ARG A 786 39.43 2.64 1.48
C ARG A 786 40.22 2.72 0.19
N THR A 787 39.56 2.63 -0.96
CA THR A 787 40.21 2.77 -2.27
C THR A 787 39.56 3.88 -3.09
N GLU A 788 40.37 4.85 -3.51
CA GLU A 788 40.00 5.83 -4.53
C GLU A 788 40.41 5.29 -5.90
N LYS A 789 39.43 5.14 -6.80
CA LYS A 789 39.65 4.62 -8.15
C LYS A 789 39.83 5.78 -9.13
N SER A 790 40.63 5.55 -10.18
CA SER A 790 40.79 6.51 -11.29
C SER A 790 41.26 7.89 -10.82
N VAL A 791 42.35 7.89 -10.06
CA VAL A 791 42.95 9.12 -9.52
C VAL A 791 43.35 10.06 -10.65
N VAL A 792 42.87 11.30 -10.61
CA VAL A 792 43.13 12.32 -11.64
C VAL A 792 44.35 13.15 -11.27
N ILE A 793 45.34 13.18 -12.15
CA ILE A 793 46.56 13.98 -11.99
C ILE A 793 46.42 15.25 -12.82
N VAL A 794 46.73 16.39 -12.21
CA VAL A 794 46.63 17.71 -12.84
C VAL A 794 47.88 18.54 -12.53
N PRO A 795 48.20 19.55 -13.35
CA PRO A 795 49.26 20.50 -13.04
C PRO A 795 49.06 21.11 -11.65
N SER A 796 50.13 21.17 -10.86
CA SER A 796 50.07 21.72 -9.50
C SER A 796 49.80 23.23 -9.54
N PRO A 797 48.91 23.77 -8.69
CA PRO A 797 48.92 25.19 -8.39
C PRO A 797 50.22 25.55 -7.66
N HIS A 798 50.66 26.80 -7.80
CA HIS A 798 51.84 27.34 -7.12
C HIS A 798 51.52 28.70 -6.49
N LEU A 799 52.08 28.95 -5.30
CA LEU A 799 51.94 30.22 -4.59
C LEU A 799 53.31 30.74 -4.14
N ASP A 800 53.42 32.06 -3.95
CA ASP A 800 54.64 32.78 -3.57
C ASP A 800 55.44 32.08 -2.45
N PRO A 801 56.76 31.88 -2.61
CA PRO A 801 57.62 31.21 -1.62
C PRO A 801 57.66 31.85 -0.21
N ALA A 802 57.04 33.02 0.02
CA ALA A 802 57.01 33.70 1.31
C ALA A 802 55.89 33.25 2.29
N SER A 803 54.97 32.36 1.91
CA SER A 803 53.87 31.97 2.83
C SER A 803 54.27 30.92 3.89
N ALA A 804 53.97 31.25 5.15
CA ALA A 804 54.17 30.39 6.31
C ALA A 804 53.01 29.39 6.56
N ASP A 805 51.88 29.49 5.84
CA ASP A 805 50.72 28.61 6.04
C ASP A 805 50.92 27.27 5.32
N LEU A 806 50.92 26.15 6.06
CA LEU A 806 51.08 24.81 5.49
C LEU A 806 50.02 24.44 4.44
N ASN A 807 48.85 25.10 4.47
CA ASN A 807 47.72 24.83 3.58
C ASN A 807 47.81 25.49 2.21
N ASP A 808 48.83 26.33 1.95
CA ASP A 808 49.01 26.91 0.61
C ASP A 808 49.63 25.89 -0.38
N PRO A 809 49.63 26.14 -1.69
CA PRO A 809 50.36 25.32 -2.67
C PRO A 809 51.90 25.38 -2.52
N PRO A 810 52.66 24.45 -3.14
CA PRO A 810 54.13 24.49 -3.16
C PRO A 810 54.68 25.66 -3.99
N PRO A 811 55.90 26.16 -3.68
CA PRO A 811 56.50 27.24 -4.45
C PRO A 811 56.82 26.81 -5.88
N THR A 812 56.87 27.78 -6.79
CA THR A 812 57.19 27.56 -8.20
C THR A 812 58.51 26.80 -8.35
N GLY A 813 58.50 25.69 -9.10
CA GLY A 813 59.66 24.82 -9.29
C GLY A 813 59.73 23.59 -8.37
N THR A 814 58.77 23.44 -7.44
CA THR A 814 58.60 22.23 -6.62
C THR A 814 57.20 21.64 -6.77
N GLY A 815 57.10 20.34 -7.10
CA GLY A 815 55.82 19.65 -7.31
C GLY A 815 55.17 19.97 -8.65
N THR A 816 55.55 19.27 -9.72
CA THR A 816 55.09 19.46 -11.10
C THR A 816 53.59 19.23 -11.24
N ASN A 817 53.10 18.12 -10.67
CA ASN A 817 51.68 17.75 -10.69
C ASN A 817 51.18 17.43 -9.28
N ALA A 818 49.86 17.49 -9.12
CA ALA A 818 49.14 17.12 -7.92
C ALA A 818 47.96 16.21 -8.28
N ILE A 819 47.48 15.45 -7.30
CA ILE A 819 46.27 14.65 -7.46
C ILE A 819 45.05 15.53 -7.15
N LEU A 820 44.14 15.67 -8.11
CA LEU A 820 42.88 16.38 -7.91
C LEU A 820 41.86 15.43 -7.28
N ILE A 821 41.36 15.79 -6.11
CA ILE A 821 40.32 15.04 -5.42
C ILE A 821 39.01 15.84 -5.38
N GLY A 822 37.89 15.13 -5.45
CA GLY A 822 36.57 15.76 -5.44
C GLY A 822 36.31 16.53 -4.14
N PRO A 823 35.34 17.47 -4.14
CA PRO A 823 34.98 18.27 -2.95
C PRO A 823 34.54 17.39 -1.76
N CYS A 824 33.95 16.23 -2.06
CA CYS A 824 33.49 15.20 -1.12
C CYS A 824 34.57 14.18 -0.70
N SER A 825 35.85 14.49 -0.92
CA SER A 825 36.95 13.60 -0.55
C SER A 825 37.05 13.38 0.95
N PHE A 826 37.32 12.13 1.34
CA PHE A 826 37.58 11.66 2.71
C PHE A 826 39.08 11.67 3.05
N TRP A 827 39.94 11.97 2.08
CA TRP A 827 41.39 12.03 2.28
C TRP A 827 41.78 13.23 3.14
N GLU A 828 42.55 12.97 4.19
CA GLU A 828 43.06 13.98 5.12
C GLU A 828 44.59 13.98 5.13
N THR A 829 45.17 15.14 5.43
CA THR A 829 46.61 15.28 5.62
C THR A 829 47.09 14.30 6.70
N GLY A 830 48.12 13.52 6.37
CA GLY A 830 48.70 12.50 7.23
C GLY A 830 48.25 11.06 6.96
N ASN A 831 47.25 10.82 6.10
CA ASN A 831 46.86 9.45 5.77
C ASN A 831 47.97 8.70 5.02
N ARG A 832 48.15 7.41 5.34
CA ARG A 832 49.07 6.49 4.66
C ARG A 832 48.37 5.81 3.49
N VAL A 833 48.95 5.88 2.30
CA VAL A 833 48.38 5.35 1.06
C VAL A 833 49.40 4.55 0.26
N GLN A 834 48.92 3.57 -0.50
CA GLN A 834 49.66 2.89 -1.56
C GLN A 834 48.95 3.05 -2.90
N PHE A 835 49.71 2.94 -3.98
CA PHE A 835 49.16 3.00 -5.33
C PHE A 835 49.21 1.63 -6.00
N THR A 836 48.12 1.32 -6.69
CA THR A 836 47.99 0.14 -7.55
C THR A 836 47.50 0.59 -8.92
N ASN A 837 47.80 -0.18 -9.96
CA ASN A 837 47.36 0.14 -11.32
C ASN A 837 46.54 -1.01 -11.89
N VAL A 838 45.41 -0.68 -12.52
CA VAL A 838 44.61 -1.62 -13.30
C VAL A 838 44.94 -1.36 -14.77
N GLU A 839 45.85 -2.19 -15.29
CA GLU A 839 46.46 -2.11 -16.63
C GLU A 839 47.42 -0.90 -16.81
N GLY A 840 48.48 -1.04 -17.61
CA GLY A 840 49.45 0.04 -17.87
C GLY A 840 50.48 0.29 -16.73
N SER A 841 50.98 1.53 -16.61
CA SER A 841 52.04 1.95 -15.68
C SER A 841 51.61 3.08 -14.73
N LEU A 842 52.08 3.07 -13.48
CA LEU A 842 51.87 4.19 -12.55
C LEU A 842 52.57 5.48 -13.03
N PRO A 843 52.14 6.66 -12.54
CA PRO A 843 52.79 7.94 -12.82
C PRO A 843 54.27 7.94 -12.44
N GLN A 844 55.09 8.63 -13.22
CA GLN A 844 56.53 8.69 -12.95
C GLN A 844 56.80 9.45 -11.65
N GLY A 845 57.40 8.76 -10.67
CA GLY A 845 57.63 9.26 -9.31
C GLY A 845 56.91 8.45 -8.23
N ILE A 846 55.99 7.56 -8.62
CA ILE A 846 55.24 6.66 -7.74
C ILE A 846 55.58 5.21 -8.07
N SER A 847 55.79 4.41 -7.03
CA SER A 847 56.02 2.97 -7.12
C SER A 847 54.85 2.20 -6.51
N SER A 848 54.55 1.02 -7.05
CA SER A 848 53.56 0.13 -6.44
C SER A 848 54.09 -0.47 -5.14
N SER A 849 53.20 -0.73 -4.18
CA SER A 849 53.52 -1.34 -2.88
C SER A 849 54.51 -0.53 -2.01
N VAL A 850 54.63 0.78 -2.27
CA VAL A 850 55.37 1.72 -1.42
C VAL A 850 54.38 2.59 -0.67
N ASP A 851 54.59 2.71 0.63
CA ASP A 851 53.79 3.60 1.49
C ASP A 851 54.16 5.06 1.27
N TYR A 852 53.16 5.87 0.98
CA TYR A 852 53.26 7.32 0.91
C TYR A 852 52.34 7.96 1.94
N PHE A 853 52.70 9.15 2.40
CA PHE A 853 51.87 9.98 3.27
C PHE A 853 51.38 11.19 2.50
N ILE A 854 50.10 11.52 2.68
CA ILE A 854 49.45 12.55 1.88
C ILE A 854 49.37 13.88 2.61
N ARG A 855 49.46 14.99 1.86
CA ARG A 855 49.07 16.33 2.31
C ARG A 855 47.98 16.86 1.41
N VAL A 856 46.88 17.33 2.00
CA VAL A 856 45.75 17.92 1.29
C VAL A 856 45.77 19.43 1.43
N VAL A 857 45.74 20.12 0.29
CA VAL A 857 45.77 21.58 0.15
C VAL A 857 44.49 22.00 -0.56
N THR A 858 43.78 22.99 -0.01
CA THR A 858 42.61 23.57 -0.69
C THR A 858 43.01 24.90 -1.32
N TYR A 859 42.93 24.99 -2.64
CA TYR A 859 43.26 26.19 -3.41
C TYR A 859 42.21 26.41 -4.51
N ASP A 860 41.70 27.63 -4.64
CA ASP A 860 40.65 27.99 -5.61
C ASP A 860 39.42 27.03 -5.58
N ASN A 861 38.92 26.76 -4.36
CA ASN A 861 37.83 25.81 -4.09
C ASN A 861 38.04 24.36 -4.61
N LYS A 862 39.27 24.00 -4.97
CA LYS A 862 39.68 22.63 -5.35
C LYS A 862 40.63 22.07 -4.31
N LYS A 863 40.57 20.75 -4.10
CA LYS A 863 41.45 20.04 -3.18
C LYS A 863 42.52 19.30 -3.98
N TYR A 864 43.77 19.56 -3.65
CA TYR A 864 44.96 18.96 -4.26
C TYR A 864 45.69 18.11 -3.23
N LEU A 865 46.14 16.93 -3.65
CA LEU A 865 46.84 15.98 -2.81
C LEU A 865 48.28 15.83 -3.29
N TYR A 866 49.21 15.95 -2.33
CA TYR A 866 50.65 15.83 -2.50
C TYR A 866 51.21 14.66 -1.70
N LEU A 867 52.27 14.03 -2.20
CA LEU A 867 52.83 12.80 -1.65
C LEU A 867 54.18 13.03 -0.95
N PHE A 868 54.41 12.36 0.17
CA PHE A 868 55.64 12.41 0.96
C PHE A 868 56.04 11.00 1.42
N ASP A 869 57.32 10.80 1.73
CA ASP A 869 57.82 9.49 2.19
C ASP A 869 57.55 9.24 3.69
N THR A 870 57.38 10.31 4.47
CA THR A 870 57.20 10.20 5.92
C THR A 870 56.03 11.03 6.41
N TYR A 871 55.37 10.55 7.47
CA TYR A 871 54.30 11.27 8.15
C TYR A 871 54.74 12.68 8.60
N LYS A 872 55.94 12.79 9.18
CA LYS A 872 56.50 14.07 9.65
C LYS A 872 56.59 15.11 8.53
N GLN A 873 57.00 14.70 7.33
CA GLN A 873 57.07 15.57 6.16
C GLN A 873 55.67 15.93 5.65
N ALA A 874 54.74 14.97 5.55
CA ALA A 874 53.36 15.24 5.13
C ALA A 874 52.66 16.25 6.06
N MET A 875 52.90 16.17 7.36
CA MET A 875 52.40 17.12 8.38
C MET A 875 53.14 18.46 8.39
N GLY A 876 54.23 18.58 7.63
CA GLY A 876 55.09 19.77 7.52
C GLY A 876 55.82 20.14 8.81
N LEU A 877 56.22 19.11 9.56
CA LEU A 877 57.07 19.19 10.74
C LEU A 877 58.57 19.02 10.40
N ALA A 878 58.93 19.15 9.11
CA ALA A 878 60.30 19.07 8.59
C ALA A 878 61.00 20.45 8.65
N ALA A 879 62.31 20.51 8.33
CA ALA A 879 63.09 21.76 8.41
C ALA A 879 62.63 22.79 7.36
N THR A 880 62.15 22.33 6.20
CA THR A 880 61.45 23.17 5.22
C THR A 880 60.05 22.63 4.91
N ARG A 881 59.12 23.53 4.56
CA ARG A 881 57.68 23.25 4.42
C ARG A 881 57.33 22.14 3.44
N TRP A 882 58.05 22.05 2.33
CA TRP A 882 57.84 21.09 1.23
C TRP A 882 58.99 20.10 1.09
N GLU A 883 59.81 19.95 2.13
CA GLU A 883 60.91 18.98 2.17
C GLU A 883 60.41 17.55 1.95
N GLY A 884 61.07 16.80 1.07
CA GLY A 884 60.71 15.41 0.80
C GLY A 884 59.42 15.21 0.00
N LEU A 885 58.88 16.28 -0.62
CA LEU A 885 57.78 16.17 -1.58
C LEU A 885 58.17 15.24 -2.73
N ARG A 886 57.34 14.23 -3.00
CA ARG A 886 57.48 13.33 -4.13
C ARG A 886 56.81 13.92 -5.36
N ASP A 887 57.65 14.25 -6.34
CA ASP A 887 57.26 14.89 -7.58
C ASP A 887 56.71 13.87 -8.59
N MET A 888 55.49 14.12 -9.08
CA MET A 888 54.84 13.36 -10.15
C MET A 888 55.09 14.09 -11.47
N LYS A 889 55.98 13.57 -12.32
CA LYS A 889 56.48 14.32 -13.49
C LYS A 889 55.63 14.16 -14.76
N THR A 890 55.13 12.96 -14.99
CA THR A 890 54.33 12.61 -16.16
C THR A 890 53.21 11.67 -15.76
N ASP A 891 52.11 11.72 -16.53
CA ASP A 891 51.00 10.80 -16.34
C ASP A 891 51.44 9.36 -16.64
N GLY A 892 50.91 8.43 -15.85
CA GLY A 892 51.03 7.00 -16.13
C GLY A 892 50.17 6.58 -17.33
N SER A 893 50.01 5.27 -17.50
CA SER A 893 49.05 4.68 -18.46
C SER A 893 48.09 3.74 -17.73
N GLY A 894 46.84 3.66 -18.19
CA GLY A 894 45.78 2.88 -17.54
C GLY A 894 45.17 3.56 -16.31
N THR A 895 44.57 2.78 -15.40
CA THR A 895 43.79 3.33 -14.28
C THR A 895 44.50 3.16 -12.94
N SER A 896 45.04 4.26 -12.42
CA SER A 896 45.70 4.28 -11.10
C SER A 896 44.69 4.41 -9.96
N ASN A 897 44.82 3.54 -8.96
CA ASN A 897 44.02 3.52 -7.74
C ASN A 897 44.90 3.87 -6.54
N MET A 898 44.34 4.62 -5.58
CA MET A 898 44.98 4.97 -4.31
C MET A 898 44.26 4.26 -3.16
N VAL A 899 45.00 3.46 -2.40
CA VAL A 899 44.48 2.55 -1.38
C VAL A 899 45.01 2.98 0.00
N ALA A 900 44.11 3.28 0.93
CA ALA A 900 44.42 3.59 2.32
C ALA A 900 44.99 2.34 3.00
N GLN A 901 46.07 2.52 3.77
CA GLN A 901 46.75 1.43 4.47
C GLN A 901 46.32 1.30 5.94
N ASP A 902 45.63 2.31 6.46
CA ASP A 902 45.10 2.34 7.82
C ASP A 902 43.58 2.64 7.75
N PRO A 903 42.78 2.20 8.73
CA PRO A 903 41.38 2.59 8.81
C PRO A 903 41.21 4.10 8.88
N LEU A 904 40.17 4.62 8.24
CA LEU A 904 39.88 6.06 8.17
C LEU A 904 38.55 6.36 8.86
N TRP A 905 38.49 7.48 9.58
CA TRP A 905 37.28 7.99 10.21
C TRP A 905 36.84 9.26 9.48
N THR A 906 35.54 9.44 9.34
CA THR A 906 34.95 10.65 8.78
C THR A 906 33.82 11.14 9.67
N GLU A 907 33.98 12.36 10.20
CA GLU A 907 32.92 13.10 10.90
C GLU A 907 31.79 13.43 9.92
N LEU A 908 30.58 12.94 10.21
CA LEU A 908 29.40 13.19 9.39
C LEU A 908 28.66 14.44 9.90
N LEU A 909 28.27 14.40 11.17
CA LEU A 909 27.47 15.42 11.84
C LEU A 909 27.90 15.52 13.31
N ARG A 910 27.77 16.71 13.88
CA ARG A 910 27.96 16.91 15.32
C ARG A 910 26.93 17.83 15.94
N LYS A 911 26.87 17.77 17.27
CA LYS A 911 26.15 18.70 18.12
C LYS A 911 27.05 19.19 19.25
N ASN A 912 27.33 20.49 19.26
CA ASN A 912 27.93 21.17 20.40
C ASN A 912 26.87 21.33 21.50
N LEU A 913 27.15 20.80 22.70
CA LEU A 913 26.23 20.83 23.83
C LEU A 913 26.39 22.08 24.72
N ASN A 914 27.46 22.87 24.51
CA ASN A 914 27.79 24.07 25.31
C ASN A 914 27.50 25.41 24.59
N ALA A 915 26.92 25.39 23.38
CA ALA A 915 26.86 26.55 22.49
C ALA A 915 25.86 27.68 22.84
N SER A 916 25.08 27.58 23.93
CA SER A 916 24.34 28.69 24.58
C SER A 916 23.47 28.10 25.72
N PRO A 917 23.44 28.69 26.92
CA PRO A 917 22.61 28.22 28.03
C PRO A 917 21.09 28.33 27.76
N TYR A 918 20.67 28.92 26.64
CA TYR A 918 19.27 29.11 26.25
C TYR A 918 18.78 28.16 25.13
N SER A 919 19.60 27.24 24.59
CA SER A 919 19.14 26.25 23.60
C SER A 919 18.84 24.90 24.26
N SER A 920 17.58 24.75 24.69
CA SER A 920 17.08 23.78 25.68
C SER A 920 16.62 22.42 25.13
N ASP A 921 17.48 21.65 24.45
CA ASP A 921 17.07 20.31 23.97
C ASP A 921 17.84 19.13 24.61
N VAL A 922 19.06 19.35 25.13
CA VAL A 922 19.92 18.24 25.63
C VAL A 922 20.79 18.60 26.86
N TYR A 923 20.87 19.86 27.30
CA TYR A 923 21.88 20.30 28.28
C TYR A 923 21.80 19.64 29.67
N ARG A 924 20.68 19.03 30.07
CA ARG A 924 20.52 18.37 31.38
C ARG A 924 21.37 17.12 31.54
N ILE A 925 21.82 16.50 30.46
CA ILE A 925 22.78 15.39 30.54
C ILE A 925 24.21 15.86 30.88
N LEU A 926 24.43 17.17 31.03
CA LEU A 926 25.70 17.75 31.45
C LEU A 926 25.71 18.11 32.94
N LYS A 927 26.90 17.99 33.53
CA LYS A 927 27.26 18.47 34.87
C LYS A 927 27.83 19.89 34.77
N THR A 928 27.52 20.72 35.77
CA THR A 928 28.01 22.09 35.91
C THR A 928 29.21 22.17 36.83
N GLU A 929 30.21 22.97 36.46
CA GLU A 929 31.23 23.47 37.39
C GLU A 929 31.19 25.01 37.35
N GLY A 930 30.83 25.63 38.48
CA GLY A 930 30.52 27.07 38.51
C GLY A 930 29.37 27.44 37.58
N ASN A 931 29.58 28.44 36.71
CA ASN A 931 28.60 28.91 35.70
C ASN A 931 28.77 28.24 34.32
N GLN A 932 29.60 27.20 34.18
CA GLN A 932 29.89 26.56 32.90
C GLN A 932 29.51 25.07 32.90
N TYR A 933 28.97 24.58 31.77
CA TYR A 933 28.62 23.18 31.55
C TYR A 933 29.76 22.50 30.79
N ILE A 934 30.55 21.70 31.48
CA ILE A 934 31.85 21.24 30.95
C ILE A 934 31.99 19.72 30.85
N HIS A 935 31.17 18.95 31.55
CA HIS A 935 31.26 17.47 31.56
C HIS A 935 29.88 16.82 31.41
N PHE A 936 29.81 15.60 30.89
CA PHE A 936 28.59 14.79 30.96
C PHE A 936 28.34 14.31 32.41
N ARG A 937 27.08 14.06 32.75
CA ARG A 937 26.71 13.47 34.06
C ARG A 937 27.12 12.00 34.13
N GLU A 938 27.32 11.53 35.35
CA GLU A 938 27.45 10.11 35.62
C GLU A 938 26.14 9.41 35.25
N TRP A 939 26.22 8.46 34.31
CA TRP A 939 25.11 7.74 33.69
C TRP A 939 24.29 8.54 32.68
N THR A 940 24.64 8.40 31.41
CA THR A 940 23.87 8.91 30.27
C THR A 940 23.34 7.75 29.44
N THR A 941 22.06 7.80 29.05
CA THR A 941 21.49 6.80 28.14
C THR A 941 21.56 7.33 26.71
N LEU A 942 22.20 6.58 25.81
CA LEU A 942 22.16 6.83 24.36
C LEU A 942 21.25 5.81 23.69
N MET A 943 20.37 6.28 22.83
CA MET A 943 19.53 5.44 21.98
C MET A 943 19.62 5.92 20.53
N VAL A 944 19.83 4.97 19.61
CA VAL A 944 19.86 5.21 18.16
C VAL A 944 18.77 4.37 17.52
N ARG A 945 17.94 5.03 16.71
CA ARG A 945 16.96 4.38 15.84
C ARG A 945 17.49 4.36 14.43
N ILE A 946 17.49 3.19 13.81
CA ILE A 946 17.96 2.99 12.44
C ILE A 946 16.83 2.39 11.61
N ILE A 947 16.47 3.09 10.54
CA ILE A 947 15.46 2.64 9.59
C ILE A 947 16.14 2.43 8.24
N GLU A 948 16.18 1.19 7.77
CA GLU A 948 16.54 0.89 6.40
C GLU A 948 15.27 0.83 5.57
N ALA A 949 15.14 1.65 4.54
CA ALA A 949 13.94 1.62 3.69
C ALA A 949 14.26 2.11 2.27
N PRO A 950 13.51 1.63 1.26
CA PRO A 950 13.34 2.40 0.04
C PRO A 950 12.66 3.73 0.38
N SER A 951 13.06 4.81 -0.29
CA SER A 951 12.55 6.14 -0.01
C SER A 951 12.21 6.90 -1.28
N VAL A 952 11.12 7.66 -1.27
CA VAL A 952 10.71 8.51 -2.40
C VAL A 952 10.52 9.95 -1.92
N SER A 953 11.15 10.89 -2.62
CA SER A 953 10.92 12.32 -2.38
C SER A 953 9.60 12.77 -3.00
N PHE A 954 8.89 13.65 -2.31
CA PHE A 954 7.63 14.24 -2.79
C PHE A 954 7.61 15.76 -2.63
N ILE A 955 6.79 16.39 -3.46
CA ILE A 955 6.46 17.82 -3.47
C ILE A 955 4.94 18.00 -3.61
N ASN A 956 4.45 19.22 -3.35
CA ASN A 956 3.04 19.57 -3.46
C ASN A 956 2.12 18.64 -2.66
N GLY A 957 2.59 18.22 -1.47
CA GLY A 957 1.83 17.39 -0.55
C GLY A 957 0.69 18.17 0.07
N GLY A 958 -0.51 17.58 0.05
CA GLY A 958 -1.75 18.21 0.52
C GLY A 958 -2.92 18.13 -0.46
N GLY A 959 -2.75 17.39 -1.56
CA GLY A 959 -3.86 17.10 -2.48
C GLY A 959 -5.05 16.53 -1.71
N ALA A 960 -6.24 17.11 -1.97
CA ALA A 960 -7.50 16.78 -1.29
C ALA A 960 -7.52 17.01 0.24
N GLY A 961 -6.58 17.78 0.80
CA GLY A 961 -6.51 18.08 2.24
C GLY A 961 -6.13 16.87 3.10
N LEU A 962 -5.59 15.82 2.48
CA LEU A 962 -5.16 14.61 3.18
C LEU A 962 -3.65 14.64 3.42
N GLU A 963 -3.25 14.10 4.56
CA GLU A 963 -1.85 13.83 4.87
C GLU A 963 -1.51 12.35 4.63
N ILE A 964 -0.33 12.09 4.05
CA ILE A 964 0.23 10.75 3.99
C ILE A 964 0.80 10.38 5.36
N VAL A 965 0.30 9.33 5.99
CA VAL A 965 0.80 8.84 7.29
C VAL A 965 1.30 7.40 7.19
N SER A 966 2.06 6.97 8.19
CA SER A 966 2.47 5.56 8.32
C SER A 966 1.27 4.61 8.27
N GLY A 967 1.44 3.48 7.56
CA GLY A 967 0.41 2.48 7.32
C GLY A 967 -0.49 2.75 6.11
N ASN A 968 -0.37 3.91 5.46
CA ASN A 968 -1.08 4.17 4.20
C ASN A 968 -0.48 3.37 3.05
N VAL A 969 -1.32 2.83 2.18
CA VAL A 969 -0.88 2.32 0.87
C VAL A 969 -0.79 3.50 -0.09
N VAL A 970 0.35 3.64 -0.74
CA VAL A 970 0.61 4.65 -1.76
C VAL A 970 0.89 3.99 -3.10
N TYR A 971 0.36 4.57 -4.18
CA TYR A 971 0.60 4.06 -5.53
C TYR A 971 0.66 5.17 -6.58
N GLN A 972 1.23 4.82 -7.73
CA GLN A 972 1.35 5.66 -8.90
C GLN A 972 0.78 4.92 -10.11
N THR A 973 0.17 5.65 -11.03
CA THR A 973 -0.36 5.10 -12.27
C THR A 973 0.30 5.70 -13.51
N GLN A 974 0.25 4.98 -14.63
CA GLN A 974 0.82 5.42 -15.90
C GLN A 974 0.13 6.70 -16.40
N GLU A 975 -1.19 6.77 -16.27
CA GLU A 975 -2.07 7.84 -16.77
C GLU A 975 -2.30 8.99 -15.79
N ASP A 976 -1.64 9.00 -14.61
CA ASP A 976 -1.84 9.99 -13.54
C ASP A 976 -3.31 10.14 -13.10
N THR A 977 -4.08 9.05 -13.20
CA THR A 977 -5.46 8.94 -12.73
C THR A 977 -5.59 7.78 -11.74
N ALA A 978 -6.48 7.90 -10.75
CA ALA A 978 -6.60 6.91 -9.67
C ALA A 978 -6.91 5.49 -10.16
N GLY A 979 -7.67 5.36 -11.24
CA GLY A 979 -8.04 4.07 -11.86
C GLY A 979 -7.15 3.62 -13.03
N GLY A 980 -6.04 4.29 -13.26
CA GLY A 980 -5.07 3.93 -14.30
C GLY A 980 -4.23 2.69 -13.94
N THR A 981 -3.37 2.28 -14.87
CA THR A 981 -2.49 1.12 -14.72
C THR A 981 -1.43 1.42 -13.65
N VAL A 982 -1.36 0.59 -12.61
CA VAL A 982 -0.43 0.80 -11.48
C VAL A 982 1.02 0.54 -11.94
N THR A 983 1.86 1.57 -11.87
CA THR A 983 3.29 1.49 -12.20
C THR A 983 4.18 1.36 -10.97
N ALA A 984 3.70 1.77 -9.80
CA ALA A 984 4.37 1.61 -8.52
C ALA A 984 3.34 1.54 -7.39
N ILE A 985 3.57 0.68 -6.39
CA ILE A 985 2.74 0.55 -5.19
C ILE A 985 3.61 0.12 -4.00
N ALA A 986 3.42 0.78 -2.86
CA ALA A 986 4.14 0.48 -1.64
C ALA A 986 3.30 0.85 -0.41
N LEU A 987 3.67 0.32 0.75
CA LEU A 987 3.14 0.76 2.05
C LEU A 987 4.06 1.86 2.61
N VAL A 988 3.50 2.86 3.28
CA VAL A 988 4.28 3.87 3.99
C VAL A 988 4.71 3.30 5.34
N ARG A 989 6.02 3.16 5.54
CA ARG A 989 6.63 2.46 6.70
C ARG A 989 6.81 3.35 7.93
N SER A 990 7.07 4.64 7.69
CA SER A 990 7.25 5.66 8.70
C SER A 990 6.56 6.92 8.25
N ASP A 991 6.16 7.75 9.20
CA ASP A 991 5.61 9.06 8.89
C ASP A 991 6.61 9.88 8.05
N PRO A 992 6.11 10.77 7.16
CA PRO A 992 6.94 11.57 6.28
C PRO A 992 7.93 12.44 7.04
N VAL A 993 9.12 12.62 6.47
CA VAL A 993 10.12 13.57 6.98
C VAL A 993 10.28 14.71 6.00
N TYR A 994 10.50 15.92 6.51
CA TYR A 994 10.44 17.14 5.71
C TYR A 994 11.82 17.74 5.43
N TRP A 995 11.94 18.42 4.31
CA TRP A 995 13.17 19.13 3.94
C TRP A 995 13.46 20.30 4.89
N ASN A 996 14.74 20.59 5.11
CA ASN A 996 15.18 21.72 5.94
C ASN A 996 15.04 23.07 5.18
N ARG A 997 14.76 24.17 5.89
CA ARG A 997 14.50 25.51 5.29
C ARG A 997 15.78 26.36 5.38
N PHE A 998 16.36 26.74 4.24
CA PHE A 998 17.53 27.63 4.25
C PHE A 998 17.15 29.11 4.05
N ASP A 999 16.28 29.47 3.10
CA ASP A 999 16.03 30.91 2.82
C ASP A 999 14.86 31.29 1.86
N GLN A 1000 14.15 30.36 1.18
CA GLN A 1000 13.13 30.74 0.16
C GLN A 1000 11.87 29.84 0.07
N GLN A 1001 11.39 29.28 1.18
CA GLN A 1001 10.23 28.36 1.21
C GLN A 1001 9.08 28.89 2.09
N PRO A 1002 7.84 28.37 1.96
CA PRO A 1002 6.74 28.74 2.86
C PRO A 1002 7.15 28.53 4.32
N THR A 1003 6.64 29.40 5.20
CA THR A 1003 7.01 29.44 6.62
C THR A 1003 6.80 28.12 7.34
N GLU A 1004 5.92 27.23 6.84
CA GLU A 1004 5.81 25.81 7.24
C GLU A 1004 5.53 24.84 6.06
N TRP A 1005 6.05 23.61 6.15
CA TRP A 1005 5.64 22.50 5.27
C TRP A 1005 4.29 22.01 5.77
N ASN A 1006 3.23 22.38 5.09
CA ASN A 1006 1.87 22.17 5.55
C ASN A 1006 1.06 21.40 4.51
N TRP A 1007 0.49 20.27 4.94
CA TRP A 1007 -0.40 19.45 4.13
C TRP A 1007 -1.73 20.17 3.83
N GLU A 1008 -2.28 20.96 4.74
CA GLU A 1008 -3.51 21.73 4.48
C GLU A 1008 -3.29 22.81 3.41
N ALA A 1009 -2.09 23.40 3.40
CA ALA A 1009 -1.74 24.45 2.43
C ALA A 1009 -1.29 23.89 1.07
N GLY A 1010 -1.19 22.57 0.90
CA GLY A 1010 -0.67 21.96 -0.34
C GLY A 1010 0.82 22.18 -0.55
N THR A 1011 1.55 22.68 0.45
CA THR A 1011 2.96 23.05 0.31
C THR A 1011 3.90 21.94 0.73
N ALA A 1012 3.43 20.89 1.42
CA ALA A 1012 4.30 19.90 2.04
C ALA A 1012 5.28 19.25 1.04
N ALA A 1013 6.56 19.25 1.38
CA ALA A 1013 7.58 18.54 0.63
C ALA A 1013 8.52 17.81 1.58
N GLY A 1014 8.88 16.59 1.20
CA GLY A 1014 9.61 15.70 2.08
C GLY A 1014 10.00 14.40 1.42
N VAL A 1015 10.19 13.38 2.25
CA VAL A 1015 10.53 12.02 1.83
C VAL A 1015 9.61 11.03 2.54
N LEU A 1016 9.06 10.10 1.77
CA LEU A 1016 8.31 8.95 2.27
C LEU A 1016 9.25 7.75 2.37
N MET A 1017 9.27 7.11 3.54
CA MET A 1017 9.92 5.83 3.75
C MET A 1017 8.92 4.71 3.44
N LEU A 1018 9.30 3.78 2.56
CA LEU A 1018 8.40 2.79 1.99
C LEU A 1018 8.70 1.38 2.53
N GLU A 1019 7.69 0.53 2.51
CA GLU A 1019 7.78 -0.91 2.69
C GLU A 1019 7.29 -1.58 1.40
N ILE A 1020 8.12 -2.48 0.87
CA ILE A 1020 7.84 -3.17 -0.38
C ILE A 1020 6.72 -4.18 -0.15
N LEU A 1021 5.66 -4.08 -0.97
CA LEU A 1021 4.58 -5.04 -0.97
C LEU A 1021 4.94 -6.26 -1.81
N LYS A 1022 4.53 -7.45 -1.35
CA LYS A 1022 4.74 -8.72 -2.04
C LYS A 1022 3.43 -9.48 -2.20
N ASP A 1023 3.34 -10.24 -3.28
CA ASP A 1023 2.33 -11.29 -3.50
C ASP A 1023 3.03 -12.65 -3.38
N GLY A 1024 3.00 -13.24 -2.19
CA GLY A 1024 3.87 -14.39 -1.86
C GLY A 1024 5.34 -13.97 -1.86
N GLU A 1025 6.15 -14.58 -2.73
CA GLU A 1025 7.57 -14.23 -2.93
C GLU A 1025 7.79 -13.16 -4.01
N THR A 1026 6.77 -12.82 -4.82
CA THR A 1026 6.90 -11.86 -5.91
C THR A 1026 6.76 -10.43 -5.41
N ILE A 1027 7.77 -9.60 -5.69
CA ILE A 1027 7.79 -8.17 -5.34
C ILE A 1027 6.87 -7.39 -6.29
N ARG A 1028 5.92 -6.61 -5.75
CA ARG A 1028 5.11 -5.67 -6.53
C ARG A 1028 5.97 -4.53 -7.06
N PRO A 1029 5.63 -3.90 -8.21
CA PRO A 1029 6.40 -2.78 -8.72
C PRO A 1029 6.38 -1.62 -7.72
N TYR A 1030 7.55 -1.04 -7.40
CA TYR A 1030 7.69 0.01 -6.37
C TYR A 1030 8.55 1.20 -6.82
N THR A 1031 8.85 1.31 -8.12
CA THR A 1031 9.69 2.37 -8.67
C THR A 1031 8.85 3.61 -9.01
N PHE A 1032 8.80 4.57 -8.08
CA PHE A 1032 8.13 5.84 -8.28
C PHE A 1032 8.91 6.74 -9.23
N ALA A 1033 8.23 7.30 -10.23
CA ALA A 1033 8.85 8.14 -11.26
C ALA A 1033 8.65 9.63 -10.94
N SER A 1034 9.69 10.44 -11.19
CA SER A 1034 9.62 11.88 -10.94
C SER A 1034 8.54 12.55 -11.80
N GLY A 1035 7.83 13.52 -11.22
CA GLY A 1035 6.75 14.29 -11.85
C GLY A 1035 5.38 13.60 -11.84
N LYS A 1036 5.27 12.36 -11.37
CA LYS A 1036 4.02 11.58 -11.35
C LYS A 1036 3.25 11.72 -10.05
N LYS A 1037 1.92 11.57 -10.13
CA LYS A 1037 1.01 11.70 -8.98
C LYS A 1037 1.09 10.49 -8.05
N ILE A 1038 1.12 10.75 -6.75
CA ILE A 1038 1.04 9.75 -5.68
C ILE A 1038 -0.40 9.74 -5.15
N PHE A 1039 -1.03 8.57 -5.26
CA PHE A 1039 -2.36 8.29 -4.74
C PHE A 1039 -2.27 7.54 -3.41
N VAL A 1040 -3.12 7.91 -2.44
CA VAL A 1040 -3.29 7.21 -1.16
C VAL A 1040 -4.55 6.35 -1.21
N GLY A 1041 -4.44 5.10 -0.76
CA GLY A 1041 -5.52 4.12 -0.74
C GLY A 1041 -5.26 2.92 -1.65
N ASN A 1042 -6.23 2.02 -1.74
CA ASN A 1042 -6.11 0.86 -2.61
C ASN A 1042 -6.57 1.20 -4.05
N PRO A 1043 -5.79 0.83 -5.09
CA PRO A 1043 -6.23 0.95 -6.47
C PRO A 1043 -7.55 0.18 -6.71
N PRO A 1044 -8.45 0.67 -7.58
CA PRO A 1044 -8.36 1.88 -8.42
C PRO A 1044 -8.93 3.15 -7.76
N SER A 1045 -9.28 3.12 -6.47
CA SER A 1045 -10.06 4.19 -5.81
C SER A 1045 -9.23 5.11 -4.89
N GLY A 1046 -7.93 5.27 -5.17
CA GLY A 1046 -7.06 6.13 -4.39
C GLY A 1046 -7.32 7.62 -4.62
N THR A 1047 -6.94 8.43 -3.65
CA THR A 1047 -7.03 9.90 -3.72
C THR A 1047 -5.65 10.47 -4.01
N TRP A 1048 -5.54 11.42 -4.93
CA TRP A 1048 -4.25 12.09 -5.17
C TRP A 1048 -3.90 12.99 -3.98
N VAL A 1049 -2.70 12.81 -3.42
CA VAL A 1049 -2.26 13.53 -2.22
C VAL A 1049 -0.93 14.28 -2.40
N ALA A 1050 -0.03 13.77 -3.24
CA ALA A 1050 1.28 14.41 -3.48
C ALA A 1050 1.80 14.10 -4.90
N THR A 1051 2.93 14.72 -5.28
CA THR A 1051 3.63 14.41 -6.53
C THR A 1051 5.05 13.95 -6.22
N ALA A 1052 5.52 12.88 -6.85
CA ALA A 1052 6.89 12.42 -6.69
C ALA A 1052 7.85 13.45 -7.29
N GLY A 1053 8.82 13.93 -6.51
CA GLY A 1053 9.74 14.98 -6.95
C GLY A 1053 10.61 15.52 -5.82
N ILE A 1054 11.62 16.30 -6.21
CA ILE A 1054 12.53 17.01 -5.29
C ILE A 1054 12.22 18.50 -5.40
N PRO A 1055 12.20 19.27 -4.29
CA PRO A 1055 12.03 20.72 -4.36
C PRO A 1055 13.09 21.38 -5.24
N SER A 1056 12.71 22.37 -6.06
CA SER A 1056 13.63 23.07 -6.97
C SER A 1056 14.79 23.82 -6.27
N THR A 1057 14.66 24.05 -4.97
CA THR A 1057 15.67 24.68 -4.10
C THR A 1057 16.77 23.72 -3.67
N VAL A 1058 16.58 22.41 -3.84
CA VAL A 1058 17.60 21.38 -3.54
C VAL A 1058 18.34 21.07 -4.84
N THR A 1059 19.55 21.61 -4.98
CA THR A 1059 20.36 21.52 -6.22
C THR A 1059 21.39 20.39 -6.19
N ASP A 1060 21.58 19.79 -5.03
CA ASP A 1060 22.63 18.83 -4.69
C ASP A 1060 22.09 17.42 -4.40
N GLU A 1061 20.86 17.15 -4.85
CA GLU A 1061 20.20 15.85 -4.84
C GLU A 1061 19.51 15.60 -6.20
N GLY A 1062 19.95 14.59 -6.95
CA GLY A 1062 19.42 14.31 -8.30
C GLY A 1062 18.45 13.12 -8.40
N VAL A 1063 18.19 12.40 -7.31
CA VAL A 1063 17.52 11.09 -7.35
C VAL A 1063 16.20 11.12 -6.58
N THR A 1064 15.06 11.07 -7.28
CA THR A 1064 13.71 11.12 -6.66
C THR A 1064 13.37 9.85 -5.87
N MET A 1065 13.72 8.67 -6.40
CA MET A 1065 13.44 7.36 -5.78
C MET A 1065 14.75 6.65 -5.45
N ARG A 1066 14.88 6.19 -4.21
CA ARG A 1066 16.09 5.54 -3.70
C ARG A 1066 15.71 4.15 -3.24
N ASN A 1067 16.44 3.16 -3.75
CA ASN A 1067 16.11 1.77 -3.47
C ASN A 1067 16.43 1.36 -2.03
N ARG A 1068 17.37 2.04 -1.37
CA ARG A 1068 17.85 1.67 -0.03
C ARG A 1068 18.62 2.84 0.58
N ASP A 1069 18.05 3.42 1.63
CA ASP A 1069 18.67 4.46 2.45
C ASP A 1069 18.72 4.01 3.92
N ASN A 1070 19.70 4.52 4.66
CA ASN A 1070 19.74 4.44 6.11
C ASN A 1070 19.28 5.76 6.71
N TRP A 1071 18.29 5.67 7.58
CA TRP A 1071 17.72 6.80 8.28
C TRP A 1071 17.97 6.65 9.78
N ILE A 1072 18.46 7.70 10.40
CA ILE A 1072 18.96 7.68 11.77
C ILE A 1072 18.25 8.76 12.59
N GLN A 1073 17.76 8.39 13.76
CA GLN A 1073 17.39 9.32 14.82
C GLN A 1073 18.19 9.04 16.07
N VAL A 1074 18.53 10.11 16.78
CA VAL A 1074 19.34 10.04 17.99
C VAL A 1074 18.55 10.56 19.18
N PHE A 1075 18.54 9.77 20.24
CA PHE A 1075 17.81 10.02 21.47
C PHE A 1075 18.75 9.97 22.66
N VAL A 1076 18.48 10.82 23.65
CA VAL A 1076 19.24 10.90 24.90
C VAL A 1076 18.29 10.81 26.08
N GLY A 1077 18.69 10.05 27.10
CA GLY A 1077 17.97 9.88 28.36
C GLY A 1077 18.83 10.26 29.55
N ASP A 1078 18.21 10.87 30.56
CA ASP A 1078 18.83 11.28 31.83
C ASP A 1078 18.34 10.40 32.98
N LYS A 1079 19.24 10.01 33.89
CA LYS A 1079 18.87 9.25 35.10
C LYS A 1079 18.06 10.12 36.07
N ASP A 1080 18.26 11.44 36.06
CA ASP A 1080 17.71 12.38 37.04
C ASP A 1080 16.52 13.20 36.49
N GLY A 1081 15.89 12.74 35.39
CA GLY A 1081 14.81 13.46 34.70
C GLY A 1081 13.58 13.81 35.57
N PRO A 1082 12.85 14.91 35.28
CA PRO A 1082 11.70 15.37 36.08
C PRO A 1082 10.48 14.43 36.03
N ALA A 1083 9.60 14.55 37.02
CA ALA A 1083 8.38 13.74 37.15
C ALA A 1083 7.20 14.17 36.25
N ASN A 1084 7.31 15.33 35.56
CA ASN A 1084 6.23 15.93 34.76
C ASN A 1084 6.56 15.90 33.25
N PRO A 1085 6.34 14.76 32.57
CA PRO A 1085 6.56 14.58 31.14
C PRO A 1085 5.59 15.41 30.28
N ASN A 1086 5.93 15.65 29.00
CA ASN A 1086 5.09 16.38 28.04
C ASN A 1086 5.19 15.81 26.61
N ASP A 1087 4.34 16.30 25.71
CA ASP A 1087 4.22 15.76 24.35
C ASP A 1087 5.19 16.35 23.32
N ASN A 1088 6.03 17.32 23.69
CA ASN A 1088 6.98 17.93 22.76
C ASN A 1088 8.28 17.12 22.74
N PRO A 1089 8.61 16.30 21.71
CA PRO A 1089 9.74 15.38 21.69
C PRO A 1089 11.12 16.06 21.75
N LEU A 1090 11.18 17.37 21.51
CA LEU A 1090 12.39 18.19 21.53
C LEU A 1090 12.69 18.78 22.91
N ASP A 1091 11.75 18.70 23.86
CA ASP A 1091 11.98 19.17 25.23
C ASP A 1091 12.85 18.18 26.04
N ILE A 1092 13.55 18.73 27.04
CA ILE A 1092 14.36 18.08 28.07
C ILE A 1092 13.55 17.65 29.31
N ASN A 1093 12.27 18.00 29.40
CA ASN A 1093 11.39 17.59 30.50
C ASN A 1093 10.86 16.17 30.29
N ARG A 1094 11.76 15.19 30.36
CA ARG A 1094 11.47 13.75 30.22
C ARG A 1094 11.55 13.01 31.55
N GLY A 1095 10.77 11.93 31.67
CA GLY A 1095 10.86 11.03 32.82
C GLY A 1095 12.23 10.35 32.93
N LEU A 1096 12.60 9.99 34.15
CA LEU A 1096 13.88 9.35 34.46
C LEU A 1096 14.11 8.01 33.71
N SER A 1097 15.35 7.79 33.26
CA SER A 1097 15.86 6.51 32.71
C SER A 1097 16.83 5.88 33.73
N PRO A 1098 16.32 5.15 34.75
CA PRO A 1098 17.12 4.59 35.84
C PRO A 1098 17.99 3.43 35.34
N ARG A 1099 19.08 3.14 36.07
CA ARG A 1099 19.89 1.92 35.91
C ARG A 1099 19.03 0.65 36.10
N ASP A 1100 19.45 -0.46 35.51
CA ASP A 1100 18.86 -1.80 35.57
C ASP A 1100 17.47 -1.94 34.87
N GLN A 1101 17.04 -0.93 34.11
CA GLN A 1101 15.77 -0.93 33.35
C GLN A 1101 15.94 -0.45 31.91
N ILE A 1102 15.33 -1.14 30.94
CA ILE A 1102 15.35 -0.75 29.53
C ILE A 1102 14.05 -0.06 29.15
N PHE A 1103 14.17 1.06 28.46
CA PHE A 1103 13.05 1.84 27.93
C PHE A 1103 13.21 2.00 26.43
N TRP A 1104 12.13 2.37 25.76
CA TRP A 1104 12.16 2.65 24.34
C TRP A 1104 11.37 3.92 24.04
N SER A 1105 11.87 4.73 23.10
CA SER A 1105 11.08 5.84 22.58
C SER A 1105 9.86 5.34 21.80
N PRO A 1106 8.79 6.15 21.74
CA PRO A 1106 7.64 5.85 20.89
C PRO A 1106 8.03 5.67 19.42
N ASP A 1107 7.24 4.87 18.71
CA ASP A 1107 7.41 4.61 17.28
C ASP A 1107 7.15 5.85 16.43
N ARG A 1108 6.07 6.57 16.75
CA ARG A 1108 5.71 7.84 16.12
C ARG A 1108 6.11 8.96 17.06
N VAL A 1109 7.14 9.70 16.70
CA VAL A 1109 7.69 10.80 17.50
C VAL A 1109 7.09 12.12 17.00
N GLY A 1110 6.63 12.98 17.91
CA GLY A 1110 6.07 14.31 17.56
C GLY A 1110 4.58 14.34 17.22
N TYR A 1111 3.83 13.27 17.50
CA TYR A 1111 2.37 13.23 17.34
C TYR A 1111 1.64 13.40 18.69
N PRO A 1112 0.60 14.25 18.78
CA PRO A 1112 -0.18 14.44 20.00
C PRO A 1112 -0.77 13.12 20.53
N GLY A 1113 -0.67 12.90 21.84
CA GLY A 1113 -1.28 11.73 22.52
C GLY A 1113 -0.58 10.38 22.30
N ILE A 1114 0.57 10.34 21.60
CA ILE A 1114 1.39 9.12 21.48
C ILE A 1114 2.37 8.98 22.65
N THR A 1115 2.86 10.11 23.14
CA THR A 1115 3.63 10.22 24.37
C THR A 1115 2.69 10.15 25.57
N THR A 1116 3.07 9.32 26.54
CA THR A 1116 2.38 9.11 27.81
C THR A 1116 3.42 9.23 28.92
N THR A 1117 2.96 9.41 30.16
CA THR A 1117 3.86 9.42 31.32
C THR A 1117 4.72 8.15 31.45
N SER A 1118 4.29 7.04 30.83
CA SER A 1118 4.99 5.76 30.86
C SER A 1118 6.14 5.64 29.85
N ASN A 1119 6.03 6.29 28.67
CA ASN A 1119 6.98 6.14 27.55
C ASN A 1119 7.78 7.42 27.23
N ASP A 1120 7.48 8.53 27.89
CA ASP A 1120 8.17 9.81 27.71
C ASP A 1120 9.50 9.89 28.49
N ARG A 1121 10.53 9.17 28.00
CA ARG A 1121 11.83 8.99 28.69
C ARG A 1121 13.04 9.53 27.93
N PHE A 1122 12.85 9.94 26.68
CA PHE A 1122 13.94 10.29 25.77
C PHE A 1122 13.69 11.65 25.11
N SER A 1123 14.74 12.48 25.08
CA SER A 1123 14.76 13.72 24.30
C SER A 1123 15.36 13.44 22.93
N LEU A 1124 14.72 13.96 21.87
CA LEU A 1124 15.20 13.83 20.49
C LEU A 1124 16.29 14.87 20.21
N VAL A 1125 17.43 14.43 19.67
CA VAL A 1125 18.59 15.29 19.42
C VAL A 1125 18.55 15.93 18.04
N LYS A 1126 18.62 17.27 18.00
CA LYS A 1126 18.83 18.05 16.77
C LYS A 1126 20.32 18.26 16.48
N MET A 1127 20.82 17.69 15.38
CA MET A 1127 22.22 17.81 14.92
C MET A 1127 22.47 19.13 14.18
N GLY A 1128 23.51 19.86 14.59
CA GLY A 1128 23.68 21.28 14.30
C GLY A 1128 24.76 21.63 13.27
N ASP A 1129 25.99 21.15 13.45
CA ASP A 1129 27.11 21.54 12.58
C ASP A 1129 27.37 20.42 11.56
N SER A 1130 27.10 20.68 10.28
CA SER A 1130 27.38 19.72 9.21
C SER A 1130 28.79 19.92 8.67
N ARG A 1131 29.67 18.94 8.86
CA ARG A 1131 31.01 18.93 8.26
C ARG A 1131 31.03 18.31 6.86
N ASN A 1132 30.22 17.27 6.61
CA ASN A 1132 30.24 16.54 5.34
C ASN A 1132 28.83 16.30 4.76
N LEU A 1133 28.31 17.30 4.03
CA LEU A 1133 26.99 17.27 3.39
C LEU A 1133 26.87 16.23 2.25
N CYS A 1134 27.99 15.67 1.78
CA CYS A 1134 27.98 14.68 0.72
C CYS A 1134 27.44 13.32 1.19
N PHE A 1135 27.68 12.96 2.46
CA PHE A 1135 27.30 11.65 3.00
C PHE A 1135 26.07 11.72 3.91
N ALA A 1136 25.84 12.84 4.59
CA ALA A 1136 24.74 13.01 5.53
C ALA A 1136 23.83 14.18 5.15
N ARG A 1137 22.51 13.91 5.12
CA ARG A 1137 21.45 14.90 4.94
C ARG A 1137 20.57 14.96 6.19
N ARG A 1138 20.02 16.14 6.44
CA ARG A 1138 19.21 16.44 7.62
C ARG A 1138 17.78 16.75 7.19
N PHE A 1139 16.83 16.14 7.88
CA PHE A 1139 15.40 16.29 7.70
C PHE A 1139 14.74 16.61 9.04
N LEU A 1140 13.49 17.04 8.98
CA LEU A 1140 12.65 17.39 10.13
C LEU A 1140 11.57 16.33 10.33
N SER A 1141 11.42 15.77 11.54
CA SER A 1141 10.41 14.74 11.83
C SER A 1141 9.00 15.29 12.05
N ARG A 1142 8.87 16.43 12.73
CA ARG A 1142 7.73 17.39 12.82
C ARG A 1142 8.06 18.37 13.97
N GLN A 1143 7.35 19.49 14.11
CA GLN A 1143 7.55 20.47 15.21
C GLN A 1143 8.99 21.04 15.33
N ASN A 1144 9.71 21.17 14.22
CA ASN A 1144 11.10 21.61 14.22
C ASN A 1144 11.29 22.84 13.31
N ALA A 1145 12.04 23.83 13.80
CA ALA A 1145 12.28 25.11 13.12
C ALA A 1145 13.78 25.46 13.17
N GLY A 1146 14.26 26.11 12.11
CA GLY A 1146 15.68 26.47 11.94
C GLY A 1146 16.46 25.45 11.10
N ASP A 1147 17.79 25.58 11.11
CA ASP A 1147 18.73 24.86 10.24
C ASP A 1147 19.15 23.47 10.77
N ARG A 1148 18.64 23.04 11.94
CA ARG A 1148 19.03 21.80 12.63
C ARG A 1148 18.01 20.69 12.39
N GLY A 1149 18.46 19.54 11.88
CA GLY A 1149 17.60 18.37 11.68
C GLY A 1149 17.73 17.34 12.79
N ASP A 1150 16.64 16.62 13.04
CA ASP A 1150 16.49 15.52 14.01
C ASP A 1150 16.42 14.15 13.34
N PHE A 1151 16.26 14.13 12.03
CA PHE A 1151 16.21 12.92 11.22
C PHE A 1151 17.34 12.96 10.19
N ILE A 1152 18.24 12.00 10.23
CA ILE A 1152 19.47 12.01 9.44
C ILE A 1152 19.37 10.92 8.40
N ARG A 1153 19.49 11.29 7.14
CA ARG A 1153 19.67 10.31 6.06
C ARG A 1153 21.14 10.19 5.76
N LEU A 1154 21.65 8.97 5.81
CA LEU A 1154 22.92 8.65 5.18
C LEU A 1154 22.65 8.23 3.75
N GLY A 1155 23.20 8.99 2.80
CA GLY A 1155 23.09 8.68 1.38
C GLY A 1155 23.95 7.47 0.99
N LYS A 1156 23.79 7.01 -0.25
CA LYS A 1156 24.73 6.04 -0.84
C LYS A 1156 26.15 6.63 -0.93
N PRO A 1157 27.22 5.86 -0.64
CA PRO A 1157 28.59 6.36 -0.67
C PRO A 1157 29.35 5.87 -1.93
N LEU A 1158 30.47 6.55 -2.23
CA LEU A 1158 31.57 6.15 -3.13
C LEU A 1158 31.40 6.48 -4.62
N TYR A 1159 32.46 7.03 -5.22
CA TYR A 1159 32.61 7.23 -6.68
C TYR A 1159 32.41 5.93 -7.50
N ASP A 1160 32.43 4.76 -6.86
CA ASP A 1160 32.36 3.45 -7.51
C ASP A 1160 30.96 2.78 -7.50
N GLY A 1161 29.95 3.44 -6.93
CA GLY A 1161 28.55 3.00 -7.01
C GLY A 1161 28.15 1.85 -6.07
N SER A 1162 29.03 1.41 -5.16
CA SER A 1162 28.73 0.35 -4.19
C SER A 1162 27.95 0.86 -2.96
N ALA A 1163 26.92 0.12 -2.52
CA ALA A 1163 26.08 0.50 -1.39
C ALA A 1163 26.71 0.08 -0.06
N PHE A 1164 27.58 0.93 0.46
CA PHE A 1164 28.20 0.74 1.77
C PHE A 1164 27.20 1.06 2.91
N PHE A 1165 27.27 0.29 4.01
CA PHE A 1165 26.38 0.33 5.20
C PHE A 1165 24.94 -0.17 5.06
N SER A 1166 24.65 -1.01 4.07
CA SER A 1166 23.31 -1.56 3.89
C SER A 1166 23.32 -3.08 4.08
N THR A 1167 22.20 -3.65 4.53
CA THR A 1167 22.14 -5.12 4.68
C THR A 1167 22.26 -5.80 3.31
N PRO A 1168 22.74 -7.06 3.23
CA PRO A 1168 23.03 -7.70 1.94
C PRO A 1168 21.82 -7.63 0.99
N ALA A 1169 22.01 -6.97 -0.16
CA ALA A 1169 20.95 -6.76 -1.15
C ALA A 1169 20.67 -8.02 -2.01
N SER A 1170 21.61 -8.97 -2.05
CA SER A 1170 21.53 -10.22 -2.82
C SER A 1170 22.13 -11.39 -2.02
N GLY A 1171 21.65 -12.62 -2.25
CA GLY A 1171 21.93 -13.81 -1.42
C GLY A 1171 20.66 -14.41 -0.80
N SER A 1172 20.70 -15.68 -0.38
CA SER A 1172 19.56 -16.36 0.27
C SER A 1172 19.40 -15.97 1.74
N ASP A 1173 20.50 -15.65 2.43
CA ASP A 1173 20.53 -15.58 3.89
C ASP A 1173 21.39 -14.41 4.42
N PHE A 1174 20.94 -13.78 5.51
CA PHE A 1174 21.72 -12.83 6.28
C PHE A 1174 22.75 -13.62 7.10
N SER A 1175 24.04 -13.33 6.91
CA SER A 1175 25.12 -14.06 7.60
C SER A 1175 24.93 -13.99 9.12
N ARG A 1176 24.77 -15.16 9.76
CA ARG A 1176 24.50 -15.27 11.20
C ARG A 1176 25.68 -14.82 12.08
N SER A 1177 26.88 -14.81 11.50
CA SER A 1177 28.11 -14.35 12.14
C SER A 1177 28.44 -12.88 11.83
N ARG A 1178 27.58 -12.15 11.12
CA ARG A 1178 27.84 -10.75 10.80
C ARG A 1178 27.71 -9.88 12.07
N PRO A 1179 28.72 -9.06 12.41
CA PRO A 1179 28.56 -8.02 13.41
C PRO A 1179 27.63 -6.93 12.87
N GLU A 1180 26.64 -6.46 13.62
CA GLU A 1180 25.73 -5.40 13.13
C GLU A 1180 25.60 -4.24 14.13
N VAL A 1181 25.69 -4.53 15.42
CA VAL A 1181 25.67 -3.55 16.51
C VAL A 1181 26.75 -3.86 17.54
N GLY A 1182 27.26 -2.84 18.21
CA GLY A 1182 28.34 -2.99 19.18
C GLY A 1182 28.55 -1.74 20.01
N LEU A 1183 29.59 -1.80 20.84
CA LEU A 1183 30.05 -0.73 21.71
C LEU A 1183 31.49 -0.37 21.34
N HIS A 1184 31.83 0.91 21.43
CA HIS A 1184 33.17 1.38 21.13
C HIS A 1184 33.64 2.45 22.11
N SER A 1185 34.96 2.56 22.27
CA SER A 1185 35.59 3.69 22.91
C SER A 1185 36.93 4.03 22.27
N TYR A 1186 37.33 5.29 22.40
CA TYR A 1186 38.57 5.88 21.91
C TYR A 1186 39.14 6.83 22.97
N GLY A 1187 40.45 7.06 22.93
CA GLY A 1187 41.13 7.99 23.82
C GLY A 1187 42.39 7.43 24.47
N PRO A 1188 42.95 8.11 25.47
CA PRO A 1188 44.11 7.62 26.20
C PRO A 1188 43.74 6.42 27.08
N ALA A 1189 44.72 5.57 27.43
CA ALA A 1189 44.46 4.31 28.13
C ALA A 1189 43.78 4.53 29.49
N ASP A 1190 44.21 5.56 30.21
CA ASP A 1190 43.64 5.91 31.52
C ASP A 1190 42.17 6.34 31.40
N SER A 1191 41.80 7.03 30.33
CA SER A 1191 40.41 7.43 30.10
C SER A 1191 39.52 6.25 29.70
N MET A 1192 40.00 5.42 28.77
CA MET A 1192 39.24 4.27 28.27
C MET A 1192 38.98 3.23 29.36
N THR A 1193 39.95 3.00 30.25
CA THR A 1193 39.81 2.05 31.37
C THR A 1193 38.86 2.52 32.47
N ASN A 1194 38.43 3.78 32.43
CA ASN A 1194 37.43 4.38 33.31
C ASN A 1194 36.04 4.50 32.65
N PHE A 1195 35.88 3.92 31.45
CA PHE A 1195 34.62 3.90 30.72
C PHE A 1195 33.85 2.61 31.02
N TYR A 1196 32.58 2.73 31.41
CA TYR A 1196 31.72 1.56 31.63
C TYR A 1196 30.46 1.65 30.78
N PHE A 1197 30.06 0.51 30.22
CA PHE A 1197 28.79 0.32 29.55
C PHE A 1197 27.89 -0.57 30.40
N ASP A 1198 26.64 -0.18 30.50
CA ASP A 1198 25.63 -0.88 31.29
C ASP A 1198 24.31 -0.89 30.53
N ASP A 1199 23.42 -1.84 30.86
CA ASP A 1199 22.08 -2.00 30.29
C ASP A 1199 22.04 -1.76 28.77
N PHE A 1200 22.53 -2.74 28.01
CA PHE A 1200 22.48 -2.75 26.56
C PHE A 1200 21.19 -3.42 26.07
N ALA A 1201 20.54 -2.85 25.07
CA ALA A 1201 19.38 -3.48 24.46
C ALA A 1201 19.26 -3.19 22.97
N VAL A 1202 18.70 -4.16 22.25
CA VAL A 1202 18.38 -4.07 20.82
C VAL A 1202 16.95 -4.52 20.62
N ARG A 1203 16.20 -3.77 19.81
CA ARG A 1203 14.82 -4.10 19.43
C ARG A 1203 14.65 -4.03 17.93
N PHE A 1204 14.10 -5.09 17.35
CA PHE A 1204 13.80 -5.15 15.92
C PHE A 1204 12.31 -5.34 15.66
N GLY A 1205 11.84 -4.83 14.52
CA GLY A 1205 10.45 -4.90 14.08
C GLY A 1205 10.06 -3.70 13.22
N PRO A 1206 8.79 -3.61 12.77
CA PRO A 1206 8.30 -2.43 12.07
C PRO A 1206 8.35 -1.21 13.00
N VAL A 1207 8.91 -0.12 12.47
CA VAL A 1207 9.18 1.12 13.23
C VAL A 1207 7.91 1.94 13.46
N SER A 1208 6.87 1.71 12.66
CA SER A 1208 5.51 2.18 12.93
C SER A 1208 4.53 1.43 12.00
N GLY A 1209 3.25 1.39 12.39
CA GLY A 1209 2.19 0.81 11.58
C GLY A 1209 1.37 -0.19 12.38
N VAL A 1210 0.14 0.20 12.74
CA VAL A 1210 -0.88 -0.80 13.04
C VAL A 1210 -1.22 -1.44 11.69
N ARG A 1211 -1.10 -2.76 11.54
CA ARG A 1211 -1.88 -3.45 10.50
C ARG A 1211 -3.35 -3.46 10.95
N ALA A 1212 -3.92 -2.29 11.23
CA ALA A 1212 -5.34 -2.14 11.50
C ALA A 1212 -6.02 -2.13 10.14
N GLY A 1213 -6.43 -3.31 9.70
CA GLY A 1213 -7.27 -3.46 8.55
C GLY A 1213 -8.36 -4.46 8.89
N PHE A 1214 -9.59 -4.10 8.55
CA PHE A 1214 -10.56 -5.11 8.13
C PHE A 1214 -9.86 -5.94 7.06
N LEU A 1215 -9.52 -7.19 7.35
CA LEU A 1215 -9.11 -8.11 6.28
C LEU A 1215 -10.29 -8.24 5.32
N MET A 1216 -10.01 -8.35 4.01
CA MET A 1216 -11.05 -8.39 2.98
C MET A 1216 -12.09 -9.46 3.35
N PRO A 1217 -13.29 -9.05 3.80
CA PRO A 1217 -14.28 -9.99 4.27
C PRO A 1217 -14.82 -10.78 3.09
N VAL A 1218 -15.17 -12.05 3.31
CA VAL A 1218 -16.02 -12.79 2.37
C VAL A 1218 -17.39 -12.10 2.37
N GLN A 1219 -17.81 -11.67 1.17
CA GLN A 1219 -19.08 -10.98 0.94
C GLN A 1219 -20.17 -12.04 0.69
N ARG A 1220 -21.27 -11.99 1.43
CA ARG A 1220 -22.41 -12.94 1.32
C ARG A 1220 -23.67 -12.26 0.78
#